data_AF-A0AA50Q817-F1
#
_entry.id   AF-A0AA50Q817-F1
#
_cell.length_a   1.000
_cell.length_b   1.000
_cell.length_c   1.000
_cell.angle_alpha   90.00
_cell.angle_beta   90.00
_cell.angle_gamma   90.00
#
_symmetry.space_group_name_H-M   'P 1'
#
loop_
_entity.id
_entity.type
_entity.pdbx_description
1 polymer ?
#
loop_
_entity_poly.entity_id
_entity_poly.type
_entity_poly.pdbx_seq_one_letter_code
_entity_poly.pdbx_strand_id
1 'polypeptide(L)'
;MLNALLEQANSELYRLFEGKPVIKVESTGLLSDVHQPAFPGVVLFFSLSNGHEKASVITAAGDDFEEAWSKGCDKCWKAGINNDLPTKWLRIDWVTRVQSMHQRALHDLLRRTKRNYFRYGLSFSSDFGQALLEQELNANAILYAGSEVPHASLNLKNLAAYTKKRFGEPLVLNNDAPAYVFSTRGRFYACDPDLDDLPGSSKSIALAGPGRNGGRRQPGPLNAEQVFSLVNRGASFLASQVQPSGRFIYGYFPCFGRRIANYNALRHASTTYAMLEAWELTKSDELKAAIDRALEYLASELIHTYSLNSSQQAAFLVDTGNEIKLGGNAVCLLAMVKYTELTSDERYLTLMESLAVGIELMQHTDSGQFVHVLHAADLSIKELFRIIYYDGEAAFGLMRLYGLTKNERWLKLVERAFDYFIDNEHWQAHDHWLSYCVNELTRYRPKEKYFRFAVQNIAGYLDFIKNRRTTYPTLLELSMAFHHTLGRIKQLPEMQHLLQELDEEEFYTALHTRANYLMNGFFWPEFAMYFAEPSIILGSFFIRHHSFRVRIDDVEHYLSGYVAYYTLLNSYCSKSEEYSLRDETGVNWTAERLIEATQGKWLTKPTVMKWVATGLCISESTMRPGCVVVTKGENDKAFIKHDRVNFLPFIPQALLVSDDSLLGETKIPLFLVDNIRQAVMDMGAYARSKIKGKVIGVTGSAGKTTTVAMLQQVLKPWGTVASTAHNANLPLGIAWNLASVPWSSDYIVMEMAIGQMQRNASLARPHVAVVTNIQAAHLEYHGTTETVARKKSLIFSAMPFGGVAVINRDMDEWDIVEGAAQHYGISVISFGTHPESNIRLVNFKPENNEVVAECGDGILLSFILGAPGKHMAMNALACLAVIKGLKLDVRPALSMMPLFKAVSGRGEILRLHFNGIPFYLIDDAYNANPSSMKSAIEMANTVSCDPRYGRRIFILGDMLELGVQAQQYHFELAAEIIRSSPDKVYLVGDYMKAVSERLLEEGISCCWFEHAGAVMSSLQQDFQEGDLLLVKSSNGIRLCEVVSALKNFSQSSSLKEL
;
A
#
# COMPACT_ATOMS: atom_id res chain seq x y z
N MET A 1 -7.75 -25.90 -34.80
CA MET A 1 -7.43 -24.97 -33.70
C MET A 1 -8.69 -24.36 -33.10
N LEU A 2 -9.51 -23.61 -33.86
CA LEU A 2 -10.75 -23.00 -33.34
C LEU A 2 -11.69 -24.00 -32.66
N ASN A 3 -11.91 -25.20 -33.24
CA ASN A 3 -12.67 -26.29 -32.62
C ASN A 3 -12.18 -26.61 -31.20
N ALA A 4 -10.88 -26.88 -31.05
CA ALA A 4 -10.29 -27.23 -29.76
C ALA A 4 -10.42 -26.10 -28.73
N LEU A 5 -10.25 -24.83 -29.15
CA LEU A 5 -10.42 -23.67 -28.26
C LEU A 5 -11.88 -23.53 -27.81
N LEU A 6 -12.85 -23.71 -28.72
CA LEU A 6 -14.28 -23.66 -28.40
C LEU A 6 -14.71 -24.84 -27.51
N GLU A 7 -14.24 -26.05 -27.79
CA GLU A 7 -14.52 -27.25 -26.97
C GLU A 7 -14.00 -27.07 -25.54
N GLN A 8 -12.75 -26.62 -25.40
CA GLN A 8 -12.16 -26.33 -24.09
C GLN A 8 -12.97 -25.26 -23.36
N ALA A 9 -13.28 -24.15 -24.04
CA ALA A 9 -14.03 -23.05 -23.44
C ALA A 9 -15.45 -23.45 -23.04
N ASN A 10 -16.14 -24.28 -23.84
CA ASN A 10 -17.45 -24.80 -23.52
C ASN A 10 -17.41 -25.63 -22.24
N SER A 11 -16.44 -26.57 -22.14
CA SER A 11 -16.32 -27.45 -20.98
C SER A 11 -16.12 -26.71 -19.65
N GLU A 12 -15.36 -25.61 -19.68
CA GLU A 12 -15.09 -24.79 -18.49
C GLU A 12 -16.24 -23.83 -18.18
N LEU A 13 -16.79 -23.16 -19.19
CA LEU A 13 -17.86 -22.17 -18.99
C LEU A 13 -19.19 -22.84 -18.67
N TYR A 14 -19.51 -24.00 -19.25
CA TYR A 14 -20.75 -24.73 -18.92
C TYR A 14 -20.87 -25.00 -17.41
N ARG A 15 -19.77 -25.42 -16.76
CA ARG A 15 -19.69 -25.63 -15.31
C ARG A 15 -19.88 -24.34 -14.50
N LEU A 16 -19.41 -23.20 -15.03
CA LEU A 16 -19.48 -21.91 -14.36
C LEU A 16 -20.89 -21.30 -14.34
N PHE A 17 -21.74 -21.65 -15.30
CA PHE A 17 -23.07 -21.03 -15.48
C PHE A 17 -24.21 -21.84 -14.83
N GLU A 18 -24.06 -23.15 -14.61
CA GLU A 18 -25.06 -24.05 -13.97
C GLU A 18 -26.52 -23.85 -14.44
N GLY A 19 -26.73 -23.39 -15.68
CA GLY A 19 -28.07 -23.12 -16.24
C GLY A 19 -28.81 -21.89 -15.68
N LYS A 20 -28.14 -20.95 -15.00
CA LYS A 20 -28.79 -19.75 -14.43
C LYS A 20 -28.50 -18.46 -15.23
N PRO A 21 -29.44 -17.49 -15.29
CA PRO A 21 -29.18 -16.17 -15.84
C PRO A 21 -28.06 -15.46 -15.06
N VAL A 22 -27.12 -14.84 -15.77
CA VAL A 22 -25.91 -14.24 -15.16
C VAL A 22 -25.99 -12.72 -15.03
N ILE A 23 -26.92 -12.08 -15.74
CA ILE A 23 -27.09 -10.63 -15.70
C ILE A 23 -27.87 -10.24 -14.44
N LYS A 24 -27.18 -9.56 -13.51
CA LYS A 24 -27.84 -8.85 -12.40
C LYS A 24 -28.18 -7.43 -12.83
N VAL A 25 -29.46 -7.06 -12.74
CA VAL A 25 -29.95 -5.70 -12.97
C VAL A 25 -29.96 -4.96 -11.62
N GLU A 26 -29.23 -3.86 -11.51
CA GLU A 26 -29.23 -3.02 -10.30
C GLU A 26 -30.15 -1.81 -10.48
N SER A 27 -31.17 -1.70 -9.62
CA SER A 27 -31.92 -0.46 -9.42
C SER A 27 -31.22 0.37 -8.33
N THR A 28 -30.35 1.30 -8.71
CA THR A 28 -29.79 2.27 -7.76
C THR A 28 -30.63 3.55 -7.75
N GLY A 29 -30.94 4.04 -6.55
CA GLY A 29 -31.90 5.12 -6.25
C GLY A 29 -31.52 6.53 -6.70
N LEU A 30 -30.93 6.69 -7.89
CA LEU A 30 -30.71 8.00 -8.52
C LEU A 30 -31.54 8.23 -9.78
N LEU A 31 -32.27 7.22 -10.29
CA LEU A 31 -33.24 7.36 -11.38
C LEU A 31 -34.31 6.26 -11.27
N SER A 32 -35.49 6.57 -10.73
CA SER A 32 -36.63 5.65 -10.59
C SER A 32 -37.53 5.54 -11.83
N ASP A 33 -37.30 6.36 -12.87
CA ASP A 33 -38.36 6.66 -13.84
C ASP A 33 -38.14 6.09 -15.25
N VAL A 34 -37.21 5.15 -15.43
CA VAL A 34 -37.03 4.46 -16.73
C VAL A 34 -37.60 3.05 -16.65
N HIS A 35 -38.61 2.76 -17.48
CA HIS A 35 -39.17 1.42 -17.68
C HIS A 35 -38.02 0.45 -18.00
N GLN A 36 -37.81 -0.57 -17.17
CA GLN A 36 -36.75 -1.56 -17.39
C GLN A 36 -37.14 -2.46 -18.56
N PRO A 37 -36.38 -2.48 -19.67
CA PRO A 37 -36.63 -3.40 -20.78
C PRO A 37 -36.18 -4.82 -20.40
N ALA A 38 -36.79 -5.83 -21.02
CA ALA A 38 -36.31 -7.21 -20.91
C ALA A 38 -34.90 -7.32 -21.52
N PHE A 39 -33.94 -7.80 -20.72
CA PHE A 39 -32.59 -8.11 -21.17
C PHE A 39 -32.48 -9.61 -21.47
N PRO A 40 -31.62 -10.04 -22.42
CA PRO A 40 -31.28 -11.45 -22.57
C PRO A 40 -30.73 -12.04 -21.27
N GLY A 41 -31.01 -13.32 -20.98
CA GLY A 41 -30.51 -13.97 -19.76
C GLY A 41 -28.98 -14.15 -19.74
N VAL A 42 -28.38 -14.30 -20.92
CA VAL A 42 -26.92 -14.40 -21.14
C VAL A 42 -26.52 -13.62 -22.39
N VAL A 43 -25.43 -12.85 -22.27
CA VAL A 43 -24.76 -12.17 -23.40
C VAL A 43 -23.28 -12.53 -23.38
N LEU A 44 -22.81 -13.15 -24.46
CA LEU A 44 -21.43 -13.59 -24.68
C LEU A 44 -20.78 -12.80 -25.82
N PHE A 45 -19.50 -12.49 -25.65
CA PHE A 45 -18.64 -11.92 -26.67
C PHE A 45 -17.48 -12.87 -26.97
N PHE A 46 -17.37 -13.32 -28.21
CA PHE A 46 -16.27 -14.17 -28.69
C PHE A 46 -15.31 -13.30 -29.49
N SER A 47 -14.09 -13.11 -29.01
CA SER A 47 -13.04 -12.37 -29.71
C SER A 47 -11.99 -13.35 -30.23
N LEU A 48 -11.79 -13.37 -31.56
CA LEU A 48 -10.94 -14.32 -32.28
C LEU A 48 -9.77 -13.60 -32.92
N SER A 49 -8.53 -14.08 -32.73
CA SER A 49 -7.34 -13.54 -33.42
C SER A 49 -6.31 -14.62 -33.76
N ASN A 50 -5.53 -14.37 -34.81
CA ASN A 50 -4.34 -15.14 -35.18
C ASN A 50 -3.03 -14.58 -34.59
N GLY A 51 -3.11 -13.49 -33.82
CA GLY A 51 -1.96 -12.80 -33.22
C GLY A 51 -1.31 -11.71 -34.08
N HIS A 52 -1.70 -11.60 -35.35
CA HIS A 52 -1.18 -10.59 -36.30
C HIS A 52 -2.24 -9.58 -36.71
N GLU A 53 -3.49 -9.99 -36.75
CA GLU A 53 -4.62 -9.14 -37.13
C GLU A 53 -5.51 -8.82 -35.94
N LYS A 54 -6.12 -7.63 -35.99
CA LYS A 54 -7.13 -7.19 -35.03
C LYS A 54 -8.23 -8.24 -34.88
N ALA A 55 -8.62 -8.50 -33.64
CA ALA A 55 -9.61 -9.50 -33.30
C ALA A 55 -10.97 -9.25 -33.96
N SER A 56 -11.58 -10.33 -34.45
CA SER A 56 -12.99 -10.35 -34.84
C SER A 56 -13.84 -10.59 -33.59
N VAL A 57 -14.72 -9.65 -33.25
CA VAL A 57 -15.53 -9.70 -32.02
C VAL A 57 -16.99 -9.97 -32.37
N ILE A 58 -17.50 -11.10 -31.90
CA ILE A 58 -18.83 -11.63 -32.19
C ILE A 58 -19.69 -11.57 -30.93
N THR A 59 -20.87 -10.96 -31.03
CA THR A 59 -21.85 -10.94 -29.93
C THR A 59 -22.92 -12.01 -30.14
N ALA A 60 -23.22 -12.77 -29.08
CA ALA A 60 -24.33 -13.70 -29.03
C ALA A 60 -25.12 -13.54 -27.73
N ALA A 61 -26.44 -13.55 -27.84
CA ALA A 61 -27.36 -13.39 -26.74
C ALA A 61 -28.45 -14.46 -26.80
N GLY A 62 -28.89 -14.92 -25.64
CA GLY A 62 -29.94 -15.92 -25.46
C GLY A 62 -30.54 -15.83 -24.06
N ASP A 63 -31.62 -16.58 -23.86
CA ASP A 63 -32.30 -16.67 -22.57
C ASP A 63 -31.48 -17.49 -21.56
N ASP A 64 -30.66 -18.42 -22.05
CA ASP A 64 -29.72 -19.21 -21.27
C ASP A 64 -28.33 -19.33 -21.93
N PHE A 65 -27.42 -20.02 -21.25
CA PHE A 65 -26.05 -20.22 -21.73
C PHE A 65 -26.00 -21.09 -22.99
N GLU A 66 -26.82 -22.15 -23.09
CA GLU A 66 -26.78 -23.09 -24.22
C GLU A 66 -27.20 -22.40 -25.52
N GLU A 67 -28.26 -21.60 -25.46
CA GLU A 67 -28.75 -20.83 -26.60
C GLU A 67 -27.72 -19.75 -27.02
N ALA A 68 -27.20 -18.97 -26.07
CA ALA A 68 -26.20 -17.95 -26.36
C ALA A 68 -24.90 -18.55 -26.90
N TRP A 69 -24.47 -19.69 -26.35
CA TRP A 69 -23.27 -20.42 -26.77
C TRP A 69 -23.41 -20.98 -28.19
N SER A 70 -24.51 -21.69 -28.47
CA SER A 70 -24.80 -22.26 -29.79
C SER A 70 -24.82 -21.18 -30.89
N LYS A 71 -25.57 -20.09 -30.67
CA LYS A 71 -25.59 -18.92 -31.57
C LYS A 71 -24.18 -18.32 -31.76
N GLY A 72 -23.38 -18.26 -30.69
CA GLY A 72 -22.01 -17.76 -30.72
C GLY A 72 -21.09 -18.63 -31.56
N CYS A 73 -21.11 -19.95 -31.36
CA CYS A 73 -20.32 -20.92 -32.11
C CYS A 73 -20.64 -20.86 -33.60
N ASP A 74 -21.93 -20.84 -33.99
CA ASP A 74 -22.33 -20.76 -35.40
C ASP A 74 -21.78 -19.50 -36.09
N LYS A 75 -21.84 -18.37 -35.39
CA LYS A 75 -21.25 -17.11 -35.87
C LYS A 75 -19.72 -17.18 -35.93
N CYS A 76 -19.06 -17.81 -34.96
CA CYS A 76 -17.62 -18.04 -34.96
C CYS A 76 -17.18 -18.90 -36.15
N TRP A 77 -17.92 -19.96 -36.48
CA TRP A 77 -17.65 -20.80 -37.65
C TRP A 77 -17.75 -20.01 -38.95
N LYS A 78 -18.82 -19.25 -39.12
CA LYS A 78 -18.98 -18.37 -40.29
C LYS A 78 -17.83 -17.36 -40.39
N ALA A 79 -17.44 -16.74 -39.28
CA ALA A 79 -16.34 -15.78 -39.26
C ALA A 79 -14.96 -16.41 -39.50
N GLY A 80 -14.72 -17.63 -39.00
CA GLY A 80 -13.48 -18.37 -39.21
C GLY A 80 -13.31 -18.86 -40.64
N ILE A 81 -14.39 -19.40 -41.24
CA ILE A 81 -14.41 -19.90 -42.63
C ILE A 81 -14.34 -18.74 -43.62
N ASN A 82 -15.10 -17.66 -43.42
CA ASN A 82 -15.17 -16.55 -44.38
C ASN A 82 -13.88 -15.72 -44.45
N ASN A 83 -13.01 -15.79 -43.45
CA ASN A 83 -11.80 -14.97 -43.37
C ASN A 83 -10.49 -15.78 -43.45
N ASP A 84 -10.55 -17.11 -43.65
CA ASP A 84 -9.37 -18.01 -43.64
C ASP A 84 -8.42 -17.75 -42.44
N LEU A 85 -9.00 -17.54 -41.24
CA LEU A 85 -8.26 -17.12 -40.05
C LEU A 85 -7.81 -18.33 -39.22
N PRO A 86 -6.50 -18.69 -39.19
CA PRO A 86 -5.99 -19.69 -38.26
C PRO A 86 -6.00 -19.14 -36.83
N THR A 87 -7.17 -19.22 -36.18
CA THR A 87 -7.38 -18.64 -34.84
C THR A 87 -6.49 -19.34 -33.81
N LYS A 88 -5.58 -18.56 -33.22
CA LYS A 88 -4.67 -18.99 -32.14
C LYS A 88 -5.16 -18.54 -30.77
N TRP A 89 -5.86 -17.40 -30.72
CA TRP A 89 -6.32 -16.76 -29.51
C TRP A 89 -7.84 -16.60 -29.53
N LEU A 90 -8.49 -17.08 -28.46
CA LEU A 90 -9.92 -16.95 -28.22
C LEU A 90 -10.13 -16.27 -26.87
N ARG A 91 -10.85 -15.16 -26.83
CA ARG A 91 -11.30 -14.54 -25.60
C ARG A 91 -12.83 -14.56 -25.53
N ILE A 92 -13.37 -15.02 -24.42
CA ILE A 92 -14.81 -15.01 -24.17
C ILE A 92 -15.09 -14.10 -22.99
N ASP A 93 -15.85 -13.03 -23.22
CA ASP A 93 -16.38 -12.15 -22.19
C ASP A 93 -17.88 -12.37 -22.05
N TRP A 94 -18.40 -12.27 -20.82
CA TRP A 94 -19.83 -12.32 -20.56
C TRP A 94 -20.28 -11.17 -19.67
N VAL A 95 -21.48 -10.68 -19.93
CA VAL A 95 -22.09 -9.61 -19.14
C VAL A 95 -22.44 -10.12 -17.74
N THR A 96 -22.09 -9.35 -16.73
CA THR A 96 -22.35 -9.69 -15.30
C THR A 96 -23.31 -8.72 -14.64
N ARG A 97 -23.26 -7.44 -15.03
CA ARG A 97 -24.17 -6.39 -14.55
C ARG A 97 -24.42 -5.39 -15.66
N VAL A 98 -25.63 -4.83 -15.65
CA VAL A 98 -26.07 -3.80 -16.59
C VAL A 98 -26.73 -2.68 -15.82
N GLN A 99 -26.34 -1.45 -16.13
CA GLN A 99 -26.95 -0.24 -15.63
C GLN A 99 -27.53 0.54 -16.81
N SER A 100 -28.85 0.74 -16.79
CA SER A 100 -29.51 1.66 -17.72
C SER A 100 -29.36 3.09 -17.23
N MET A 101 -29.05 4.03 -18.13
CA MET A 101 -28.95 5.45 -17.82
C MET A 101 -29.28 6.32 -19.03
N HIS A 102 -29.84 7.50 -18.79
CA HIS A 102 -30.03 8.49 -19.85
C HIS A 102 -28.68 8.95 -20.43
N GLN A 103 -28.68 9.42 -21.68
CA GLN A 103 -27.46 9.89 -22.37
C GLN A 103 -26.70 10.98 -21.59
N ARG A 104 -27.43 11.87 -20.92
CA ARG A 104 -26.83 12.91 -20.06
C ARG A 104 -26.02 12.32 -18.90
N ALA A 105 -26.53 11.28 -18.25
CA ALA A 105 -25.84 10.61 -17.15
C ALA A 105 -24.60 9.85 -17.64
N LEU A 106 -24.67 9.21 -18.83
CA LEU A 106 -23.49 8.62 -19.47
C LEU A 106 -22.42 9.68 -19.76
N HIS A 107 -22.82 10.83 -20.30
CA HIS A 107 -21.90 11.93 -20.59
C HIS A 107 -21.22 12.45 -19.31
N ASP A 108 -21.98 12.63 -18.23
CA ASP A 108 -21.43 13.05 -16.93
C ASP A 108 -20.48 12.00 -16.32
N LEU A 109 -20.78 10.72 -16.46
CA LEU A 109 -19.92 9.62 -16.03
C LEU A 109 -18.59 9.62 -16.81
N LEU A 110 -18.64 9.77 -18.14
CA LEU A 110 -17.46 9.86 -18.99
C LEU A 110 -16.59 11.07 -18.63
N ARG A 111 -17.22 12.24 -18.40
CA ARG A 111 -16.54 13.48 -18.03
C ARG A 111 -15.79 13.39 -16.70
N ARG A 112 -16.32 12.63 -15.74
CA ARG A 112 -15.66 12.34 -14.44
C ARG A 112 -14.60 11.25 -14.53
N THR A 113 -14.52 10.54 -15.66
CA THR A 113 -13.60 9.42 -15.86
C THR A 113 -12.35 9.89 -16.61
N LYS A 114 -11.16 9.64 -16.07
CA LYS A 114 -9.89 9.97 -16.77
C LYS A 114 -9.83 9.28 -18.14
N ARG A 115 -9.24 9.95 -19.14
CA ARG A 115 -9.08 9.44 -20.51
C ARG A 115 -8.50 8.03 -20.51
N ASN A 116 -9.18 7.12 -21.21
CA ASN A 116 -8.90 5.68 -21.31
C ASN A 116 -9.10 4.86 -20.02
N TYR A 117 -9.61 5.43 -18.92
CA TYR A 117 -9.88 4.70 -17.67
C TYR A 117 -11.36 4.32 -17.49
N PHE A 118 -12.16 4.43 -18.55
CA PHE A 118 -13.52 3.88 -18.55
C PHE A 118 -13.43 2.35 -18.67
N ARG A 119 -13.87 1.64 -17.62
CA ARG A 119 -13.68 0.18 -17.42
C ARG A 119 -14.96 -0.63 -17.64
N TYR A 120 -15.81 -0.17 -18.55
CA TYR A 120 -17.11 -0.77 -18.82
C TYR A 120 -17.33 -0.88 -20.33
N GLY A 121 -18.19 -1.81 -20.72
CA GLY A 121 -18.77 -1.86 -22.06
C GLY A 121 -19.96 -0.92 -22.19
N LEU A 122 -20.33 -0.62 -23.43
CA LEU A 122 -21.48 0.23 -23.78
C LEU A 122 -22.40 -0.49 -24.76
N SER A 123 -23.69 -0.47 -24.48
CA SER A 123 -24.75 -0.80 -25.45
C SER A 123 -25.73 0.36 -25.54
N PHE A 124 -26.34 0.53 -26.70
CA PHE A 124 -27.38 1.55 -26.95
C PHE A 124 -28.73 0.91 -27.29
N SER A 125 -28.83 -0.40 -27.12
CA SER A 125 -30.05 -1.21 -27.25
C SER A 125 -30.07 -2.28 -26.16
N SER A 126 -31.27 -2.67 -25.70
CA SER A 126 -31.43 -3.67 -24.64
C SER A 126 -31.15 -5.10 -25.10
N ASP A 127 -31.15 -5.35 -26.41
CA ASP A 127 -30.82 -6.65 -27.03
C ASP A 127 -29.32 -6.90 -27.19
N PHE A 128 -28.47 -5.90 -26.86
CA PHE A 128 -27.01 -5.93 -27.03
C PHE A 128 -26.54 -6.13 -28.48
N GLY A 129 -27.39 -5.92 -29.49
CA GLY A 129 -27.09 -6.17 -30.90
C GLY A 129 -25.84 -5.42 -31.40
N GLN A 130 -25.64 -4.18 -30.93
CA GLN A 130 -24.47 -3.36 -31.25
C GLN A 130 -23.62 -3.01 -30.01
N ALA A 131 -23.56 -3.92 -29.03
CA ALA A 131 -22.79 -3.71 -27.80
C ALA A 131 -21.26 -3.77 -28.02
N LEU A 132 -20.53 -2.85 -27.38
CA LEU A 132 -19.07 -2.71 -27.47
C LEU A 132 -18.40 -3.00 -26.11
N LEU A 133 -17.35 -3.82 -26.13
CA LEU A 133 -16.49 -4.09 -24.97
C LEU A 133 -15.58 -2.89 -24.66
N GLU A 134 -15.08 -2.79 -23.41
CA GLU A 134 -14.06 -1.82 -23.02
C GLU A 134 -12.85 -1.84 -23.97
N GLN A 135 -12.41 -3.04 -24.35
CA GLN A 135 -11.24 -3.26 -25.19
C GLN A 135 -11.44 -2.62 -26.57
N GLU A 136 -12.63 -2.78 -27.14
CA GLU A 136 -13.00 -2.21 -28.43
C GLU A 136 -13.12 -0.68 -28.37
N LEU A 137 -13.71 -0.16 -27.29
CA LEU A 137 -13.83 1.28 -27.06
C LEU A 137 -12.45 1.96 -27.02
N ASN A 138 -11.49 1.33 -26.34
CA ASN A 138 -10.13 1.85 -26.21
C ASN A 138 -9.30 1.66 -27.49
N ALA A 139 -9.27 0.45 -28.05
CA ALA A 139 -8.41 0.10 -29.18
C ALA A 139 -8.83 0.78 -30.50
N ASN A 140 -10.07 1.27 -30.58
CA ASN A 140 -10.57 2.06 -31.72
C ASN A 140 -10.68 3.55 -31.38
N ALA A 141 -10.10 4.00 -30.26
CA ALA A 141 -10.11 5.40 -29.83
C ALA A 141 -11.52 6.03 -29.81
N ILE A 142 -12.53 5.25 -29.44
CA ILE A 142 -13.94 5.69 -29.35
C ILE A 142 -14.13 6.65 -28.17
N LEU A 143 -13.31 6.54 -27.12
CA LEU A 143 -13.37 7.41 -25.96
C LEU A 143 -12.32 8.54 -25.97
N TYR A 144 -11.79 8.87 -27.16
CA TYR A 144 -10.71 9.85 -27.34
C TYR A 144 -11.20 11.10 -28.08
N ALA A 145 -11.22 12.24 -27.38
CA ALA A 145 -11.63 13.54 -27.92
C ALA A 145 -10.46 14.51 -28.16
N GLY A 146 -9.22 14.02 -28.21
CA GLY A 146 -8.02 14.84 -28.45
C GLY A 146 -7.01 14.81 -27.30
N SER A 147 -5.80 15.35 -27.55
CA SER A 147 -4.70 15.41 -26.58
C SER A 147 -5.03 16.32 -25.40
N GLU A 148 -5.73 17.43 -25.69
CA GLU A 148 -6.10 18.48 -24.72
C GLU A 148 -7.27 18.08 -23.81
N VAL A 149 -7.94 16.95 -24.10
CA VAL A 149 -9.08 16.49 -23.32
C VAL A 149 -8.62 15.38 -22.36
N PRO A 150 -8.53 15.64 -21.03
CA PRO A 150 -7.95 14.71 -20.07
C PRO A 150 -8.93 13.62 -19.58
N HIS A 151 -10.22 13.73 -19.92
CA HIS A 151 -11.28 12.79 -19.55
C HIS A 151 -11.79 11.96 -20.75
N ALA A 152 -12.51 10.88 -20.49
CA ALA A 152 -13.16 10.09 -21.52
C ALA A 152 -14.30 10.89 -22.18
N SER A 153 -14.45 10.75 -23.49
CA SER A 153 -15.56 11.36 -24.24
C SER A 153 -15.80 10.60 -25.54
N LEU A 154 -17.06 10.43 -25.92
CA LEU A 154 -17.41 9.73 -27.15
C LEU A 154 -16.92 10.50 -28.38
N ASN A 155 -16.16 9.80 -29.22
CA ASN A 155 -15.78 10.22 -30.55
C ASN A 155 -16.74 9.58 -31.55
N LEU A 156 -17.77 10.33 -31.93
CA LEU A 156 -18.86 9.82 -32.77
C LEU A 156 -18.38 9.35 -34.15
N LYS A 157 -17.32 9.97 -34.70
CA LYS A 157 -16.71 9.56 -35.97
C LYS A 157 -16.08 8.16 -35.84
N ASN A 158 -15.30 7.94 -34.79
CA ASN A 158 -14.67 6.63 -34.55
C ASN A 158 -15.72 5.57 -34.20
N LEU A 159 -16.74 5.93 -33.42
CA LEU A 159 -17.87 5.05 -33.09
C LEU A 159 -18.60 4.59 -34.35
N ALA A 160 -19.04 5.52 -35.21
CA ALA A 160 -19.74 5.21 -36.44
C ALA A 160 -18.88 4.38 -37.42
N ALA A 161 -17.59 4.73 -37.55
CA ALA A 161 -16.67 3.99 -38.42
C ALA A 161 -16.45 2.55 -37.95
N TYR A 162 -16.24 2.34 -36.65
CA TYR A 162 -16.00 1.02 -36.09
C TYR A 162 -17.25 0.14 -36.11
N THR A 163 -18.41 0.69 -35.72
CA THR A 163 -19.68 -0.04 -35.74
C THR A 163 -20.10 -0.43 -37.15
N LYS A 164 -19.92 0.45 -38.14
CA LYS A 164 -20.11 0.08 -39.56
C LYS A 164 -19.23 -1.09 -39.98
N LYS A 165 -17.97 -1.12 -39.54
CA LYS A 165 -17.05 -2.22 -39.84
C LYS A 165 -17.46 -3.52 -39.13
N ARG A 166 -17.89 -3.44 -37.86
CA ARG A 166 -18.18 -4.61 -37.02
C ARG A 166 -19.58 -5.21 -37.28
N PHE A 167 -20.59 -4.36 -37.42
CA PHE A 167 -22.00 -4.75 -37.50
C PHE A 167 -22.60 -4.57 -38.90
N GLY A 168 -21.86 -3.98 -39.85
CA GLY A 168 -22.32 -3.69 -41.22
C GLY A 168 -22.99 -2.33 -41.39
N GLU A 169 -23.44 -1.71 -40.29
CA GLU A 169 -24.11 -0.40 -40.28
C GLU A 169 -23.56 0.51 -39.18
N PRO A 170 -23.50 1.84 -39.40
CA PRO A 170 -23.04 2.78 -38.38
C PRO A 170 -24.08 2.93 -37.28
N LEU A 171 -23.64 2.86 -36.02
CA LEU A 171 -24.49 3.20 -34.88
C LEU A 171 -24.77 4.70 -34.87
N VAL A 172 -26.05 5.07 -34.87
CA VAL A 172 -26.54 6.44 -34.69
C VAL A 172 -27.13 6.57 -33.30
N LEU A 173 -26.60 7.50 -32.51
CA LEU A 173 -27.09 7.72 -31.14
C LEU A 173 -28.43 8.45 -31.16
N ASN A 174 -29.44 7.86 -30.55
CA ASN A 174 -30.69 8.55 -30.22
C ASN A 174 -30.55 9.19 -28.83
N ASN A 175 -30.63 10.52 -28.76
CA ASN A 175 -30.45 11.27 -27.52
C ASN A 175 -31.53 10.97 -26.47
N ASP A 176 -32.70 10.52 -26.92
CA ASP A 176 -33.85 10.20 -26.05
C ASP A 176 -33.85 8.74 -25.60
N ALA A 177 -33.05 7.88 -26.23
CA ALA A 177 -32.93 6.47 -25.87
C ALA A 177 -31.90 6.25 -24.75
N PRO A 178 -32.14 5.31 -23.82
CA PRO A 178 -31.19 4.99 -22.77
C PRO A 178 -29.91 4.37 -23.34
N ALA A 179 -28.79 4.64 -22.66
CA ALA A 179 -27.55 3.89 -22.80
C ALA A 179 -27.46 2.83 -21.69
N TYR A 180 -26.80 1.72 -21.99
CA TYR A 180 -26.58 0.61 -21.07
C TYR A 180 -25.08 0.46 -20.84
N VAL A 181 -24.65 0.76 -19.61
CA VAL A 181 -23.27 0.57 -19.17
C VAL A 181 -23.19 -0.79 -18.51
N PHE A 182 -22.26 -1.65 -18.95
CA PHE A 182 -22.19 -3.02 -18.46
C PHE A 182 -20.79 -3.44 -18.04
N SER A 183 -20.72 -4.32 -17.04
CA SER A 183 -19.47 -4.96 -16.62
C SER A 183 -19.37 -6.38 -17.15
N THR A 184 -18.15 -6.80 -17.48
CA THR A 184 -17.87 -8.17 -17.93
C THR A 184 -16.95 -8.91 -16.95
N ARG A 185 -17.04 -10.24 -17.00
CA ARG A 185 -15.94 -11.14 -16.68
C ARG A 185 -15.54 -11.85 -17.96
N GLY A 186 -14.34 -12.41 -18.00
CA GLY A 186 -13.89 -13.12 -19.20
C GLY A 186 -12.89 -14.22 -18.92
N ARG A 187 -12.64 -15.04 -19.94
CA ARG A 187 -11.55 -16.02 -20.00
C ARG A 187 -10.85 -15.91 -21.34
N PHE A 188 -9.54 -16.10 -21.34
CA PHE A 188 -8.68 -16.12 -22.52
C PHE A 188 -8.10 -17.51 -22.71
N TYR A 189 -8.17 -18.02 -23.92
CA TYR A 189 -7.68 -19.33 -24.34
C TYR A 189 -6.70 -19.13 -25.48
N ALA A 190 -5.57 -19.82 -25.41
CA ALA A 190 -4.57 -19.79 -26.46
C ALA A 190 -3.97 -21.18 -26.70
N CYS A 191 -3.67 -21.45 -27.97
CA CYS A 191 -2.88 -22.61 -28.40
C CYS A 191 -1.53 -22.17 -28.96
N ASP A 192 -0.94 -21.14 -28.34
CA ASP A 192 0.26 -20.46 -28.80
C ASP A 192 1.43 -20.73 -27.84
N PRO A 193 2.42 -21.55 -28.25
CA PRO A 193 3.56 -21.90 -27.40
C PRO A 193 4.39 -20.67 -26.99
N ASP A 194 4.36 -19.61 -27.80
CA ASP A 194 5.07 -18.36 -27.53
C ASP A 194 4.48 -17.60 -26.35
N LEU A 195 3.46 -18.13 -25.67
CA LEU A 195 2.88 -17.54 -24.47
C LEU A 195 3.27 -18.28 -23.18
N ASP A 196 3.87 -19.47 -23.25
CA ASP A 196 4.10 -20.33 -22.09
C ASP A 196 5.08 -19.72 -21.07
N ASP A 197 5.95 -18.80 -21.51
CA ASP A 197 6.89 -18.10 -20.64
C ASP A 197 6.27 -16.88 -19.93
N LEU A 198 5.09 -16.41 -20.33
CA LEU A 198 4.46 -15.22 -19.73
C LEU A 198 3.87 -15.54 -18.33
N PRO A 199 3.94 -14.60 -17.36
CA PRO A 199 3.39 -14.82 -16.03
C PRO A 199 1.90 -15.19 -16.04
N GLY A 200 1.57 -16.28 -15.37
CA GLY A 200 0.21 -16.81 -15.27
C GLY A 200 -0.35 -17.36 -16.59
N SER A 201 0.52 -17.69 -17.54
CA SER A 201 0.12 -18.39 -18.74
C SER A 201 -0.33 -19.81 -18.43
N SER A 202 -1.49 -20.14 -18.97
CA SER A 202 -2.06 -21.47 -19.00
C SER A 202 -2.91 -21.57 -20.27
N LYS A 203 -3.35 -22.78 -20.63
CA LYS A 203 -4.27 -22.95 -21.76
C LYS A 203 -5.60 -22.19 -21.58
N SER A 204 -5.95 -21.80 -20.35
CA SER A 204 -7.16 -21.06 -20.02
C SER A 204 -6.96 -20.09 -18.86
N ILE A 205 -7.03 -18.80 -19.15
CA ILE A 205 -6.68 -17.72 -18.24
C ILE A 205 -7.94 -16.95 -17.85
N ALA A 206 -8.26 -16.93 -16.55
CA ALA A 206 -9.34 -16.12 -16.02
C ALA A 206 -8.97 -14.62 -16.03
N LEU A 207 -9.89 -13.79 -16.50
CA LEU A 207 -9.73 -12.33 -16.53
C LEU A 207 -10.52 -11.69 -15.39
N ALA A 208 -9.90 -10.73 -14.70
CA ALA A 208 -10.51 -10.03 -13.59
C ALA A 208 -11.78 -9.28 -14.02
N GLY A 209 -12.77 -9.27 -13.12
CA GLY A 209 -14.00 -8.51 -13.29
C GLY A 209 -13.80 -6.99 -13.14
N PRO A 210 -14.90 -6.20 -13.09
CA PRO A 210 -14.82 -4.75 -13.06
C PRO A 210 -13.97 -4.22 -11.89
N GLY A 211 -13.13 -3.23 -12.16
CA GLY A 211 -12.23 -2.63 -11.17
C GLY A 211 -10.88 -2.20 -11.75
N ARG A 212 -9.89 -1.96 -10.90
CA ARG A 212 -8.55 -1.50 -11.31
C ARG A 212 -7.86 -2.45 -12.29
N ASN A 213 -8.12 -3.75 -12.17
CA ASN A 213 -7.49 -4.81 -12.97
C ASN A 213 -8.42 -5.40 -14.06
N GLY A 214 -9.58 -4.79 -14.32
CA GLY A 214 -10.62 -5.38 -15.17
C GLY A 214 -10.14 -5.77 -16.57
N GLY A 215 -10.59 -6.95 -17.02
CA GLY A 215 -10.33 -7.49 -18.35
C GLY A 215 -8.90 -8.00 -18.58
N ARG A 216 -8.15 -8.30 -17.50
CA ARG A 216 -6.75 -8.75 -17.52
C ARG A 216 -6.53 -9.93 -16.59
N ARG A 217 -5.50 -10.73 -16.90
CA ARG A 217 -5.02 -11.79 -16.01
C ARG A 217 -4.48 -11.21 -14.69
N GLN A 218 -4.56 -12.02 -13.63
CA GLN A 218 -4.02 -11.69 -12.31
C GLN A 218 -3.19 -12.88 -11.80
N PRO A 219 -1.89 -12.96 -12.13
CA PRO A 219 -1.02 -14.08 -11.75
C PRO A 219 -0.64 -14.09 -10.25
N GLY A 220 -1.30 -13.27 -9.42
CA GLY A 220 -0.88 -12.99 -8.05
C GLY A 220 0.31 -12.02 -8.00
N PRO A 221 0.97 -11.88 -6.84
CA PRO A 221 2.21 -11.17 -6.68
C PRO A 221 3.33 -11.74 -7.52
N LEU A 222 4.07 -10.82 -8.12
CA LEU A 222 5.24 -11.11 -8.92
C LEU A 222 6.35 -11.78 -8.10
N ASN A 223 6.79 -12.94 -8.56
CA ASN A 223 8.02 -13.60 -8.13
C ASN A 223 9.18 -13.35 -9.12
N ALA A 224 10.40 -13.76 -8.77
CA ALA A 224 11.59 -13.48 -9.58
C ALA A 224 11.49 -14.04 -11.01
N GLU A 225 11.00 -15.27 -11.18
CA GLU A 225 10.81 -15.90 -12.50
C GLU A 225 9.82 -15.12 -13.38
N GLN A 226 8.69 -14.69 -12.79
CA GLN A 226 7.69 -13.89 -13.49
C GLN A 226 8.22 -12.52 -13.89
N VAL A 227 9.00 -11.87 -13.02
CA VAL A 227 9.63 -10.58 -13.34
C VAL A 227 10.69 -10.77 -14.43
N PHE A 228 11.49 -11.84 -14.37
CA PHE A 228 12.46 -12.16 -15.42
C PHE A 228 11.79 -12.30 -16.78
N SER A 229 10.65 -12.98 -16.86
CA SER A 229 9.87 -13.10 -18.10
C SER A 229 9.42 -11.74 -18.65
N LEU A 230 8.91 -10.84 -17.78
CA LEU A 230 8.53 -9.48 -18.18
C LEU A 230 9.73 -8.68 -18.70
N VAL A 231 10.89 -8.78 -18.03
CA VAL A 231 12.14 -8.14 -18.45
C VAL A 231 12.58 -8.69 -19.80
N ASN A 232 12.61 -10.02 -19.96
CA ASN A 232 13.04 -10.67 -21.19
C ASN A 232 12.19 -10.22 -22.38
N ARG A 233 10.85 -10.25 -22.24
CA ARG A 233 9.92 -9.82 -23.29
C ARG A 233 10.06 -8.34 -23.65
N GLY A 234 10.18 -7.47 -22.64
CA GLY A 234 10.41 -6.04 -22.87
C GLY A 234 11.74 -5.76 -23.58
N ALA A 235 12.80 -6.48 -23.20
CA ALA A 235 14.11 -6.35 -23.82
C ALA A 235 14.13 -6.89 -25.26
N SER A 236 13.52 -8.05 -25.52
CA SER A 236 13.34 -8.58 -26.88
C SER A 236 12.53 -7.64 -27.76
N PHE A 237 11.48 -7.02 -27.21
CA PHE A 237 10.73 -5.99 -27.92
C PHE A 237 11.64 -4.83 -28.32
N LEU A 238 12.42 -4.25 -27.39
CA LEU A 238 13.34 -3.15 -27.70
C LEU A 238 14.42 -3.54 -28.71
N ALA A 239 14.99 -4.73 -28.60
CA ALA A 239 15.98 -5.25 -29.55
C ALA A 239 15.40 -5.31 -30.97
N SER A 240 14.13 -5.74 -31.12
CA SER A 240 13.45 -5.75 -32.42
C SER A 240 13.17 -4.35 -32.99
N GLN A 241 13.20 -3.30 -32.17
CA GLN A 241 13.07 -1.92 -32.62
C GLN A 241 14.38 -1.36 -33.19
N VAL A 242 15.54 -1.96 -32.91
CA VAL A 242 16.83 -1.48 -33.41
C VAL A 242 17.05 -1.93 -34.85
N GLN A 243 16.96 -0.98 -35.79
CA GLN A 243 17.16 -1.23 -37.21
C GLN A 243 18.63 -1.62 -37.52
N PRO A 244 18.92 -2.14 -38.73
CA PRO A 244 20.30 -2.41 -39.14
C PRO A 244 21.24 -1.20 -39.05
N SER A 245 20.71 0.02 -39.19
CA SER A 245 21.46 1.26 -39.00
C SER A 245 21.80 1.60 -37.55
N GLY A 246 21.29 0.83 -36.57
CA GLY A 246 21.35 1.15 -35.15
C GLY A 246 20.28 2.13 -34.66
N ARG A 247 19.58 2.82 -35.56
CA ARG A 247 18.47 3.72 -35.21
C ARG A 247 17.23 2.93 -34.79
N PHE A 248 16.62 3.31 -33.66
CA PHE A 248 15.34 2.71 -33.24
C PHE A 248 14.18 3.06 -34.19
N ILE A 249 13.24 2.13 -34.33
CA ILE A 249 11.85 2.48 -34.58
C ILE A 249 11.32 3.09 -33.27
N TYR A 250 11.06 4.40 -33.29
CA TYR A 250 10.83 5.15 -32.05
C TYR A 250 9.58 4.69 -31.27
N GLY A 251 8.58 4.18 -31.98
CA GLY A 251 7.37 3.65 -31.37
C GLY A 251 6.17 3.63 -32.31
N TYR A 252 5.01 3.31 -31.74
CA TYR A 252 3.76 3.10 -32.46
C TYR A 252 2.57 3.75 -31.75
N PHE A 253 1.55 4.10 -32.54
CA PHE A 253 0.19 4.34 -32.11
C PHE A 253 -0.65 3.08 -32.38
N PRO A 254 -0.83 2.19 -31.40
CA PRO A 254 -1.36 0.85 -31.66
C PRO A 254 -2.82 0.85 -32.11
N CYS A 255 -3.60 1.87 -31.72
CA CYS A 255 -4.99 2.02 -32.16
C CYS A 255 -5.11 2.10 -33.69
N PHE A 256 -4.07 2.61 -34.34
CA PHE A 256 -4.05 2.89 -35.78
C PHE A 256 -3.01 2.07 -36.56
N GLY A 257 -2.13 1.32 -35.89
CA GLY A 257 -1.03 0.60 -36.55
C GLY A 257 -0.02 1.53 -37.23
N ARG A 258 0.22 2.73 -36.68
CA ARG A 258 1.09 3.75 -37.28
C ARG A 258 2.34 3.97 -36.46
N ARG A 259 3.48 4.13 -37.13
CA ARG A 259 4.74 4.53 -36.49
C ARG A 259 4.68 5.98 -36.01
N ILE A 260 5.42 6.27 -34.95
CA ILE A 260 5.65 7.64 -34.46
C ILE A 260 6.78 8.25 -35.29
N ALA A 261 6.52 9.41 -35.92
CA ALA A 261 7.45 10.03 -36.86
C ALA A 261 8.59 10.80 -36.16
N ASN A 262 8.27 11.52 -35.07
CA ASN A 262 9.25 12.36 -34.37
C ASN A 262 10.22 11.48 -33.59
N TYR A 263 11.50 11.78 -33.73
CA TYR A 263 12.59 11.04 -33.09
C TYR A 263 13.23 11.92 -32.01
N ASN A 264 13.54 11.32 -30.86
CA ASN A 264 14.18 12.01 -29.75
C ASN A 264 15.51 11.31 -29.45
N ALA A 265 16.63 12.02 -29.65
CA ALA A 265 17.97 11.47 -29.46
C ALA A 265 18.25 11.07 -28.01
N LEU A 266 17.79 11.84 -27.02
CA LEU A 266 17.94 11.51 -25.60
C LEU A 266 17.35 10.13 -25.29
N ARG A 267 16.17 9.84 -25.85
CA ARG A 267 15.50 8.55 -25.66
C ARG A 267 16.19 7.38 -26.37
N HIS A 268 16.99 7.65 -27.40
CA HIS A 268 17.87 6.61 -27.95
C HIS A 268 18.86 6.15 -26.87
N ALA A 269 19.56 7.10 -26.23
CA ALA A 269 20.59 6.79 -25.25
C ALA A 269 20.04 6.16 -23.98
N SER A 270 18.95 6.71 -23.40
CA SER A 270 18.33 6.16 -22.18
C SER A 270 17.77 4.75 -22.40
N THR A 271 17.20 4.47 -23.58
CA THR A 271 16.67 3.14 -23.89
C THR A 271 17.81 2.14 -24.04
N THR A 272 18.91 2.52 -24.68
CA THR A 272 20.11 1.69 -24.78
C THR A 272 20.71 1.37 -23.40
N TYR A 273 20.68 2.32 -22.47
CA TYR A 273 21.06 2.06 -21.07
C TYR A 273 20.15 1.00 -20.42
N ALA A 274 18.82 1.13 -20.52
CA ALA A 274 17.89 0.14 -19.98
C ALA A 274 18.06 -1.26 -20.63
N MET A 275 18.39 -1.31 -21.93
CA MET A 275 18.71 -2.56 -22.62
C MET A 275 19.97 -3.22 -22.05
N LEU A 276 20.99 -2.44 -21.67
CA LEU A 276 22.19 -2.96 -21.00
C LEU A 276 21.89 -3.53 -19.61
N GLU A 277 21.02 -2.88 -18.84
CA GLU A 277 20.54 -3.41 -17.56
C GLU A 277 19.82 -4.75 -17.74
N ALA A 278 18.95 -4.85 -18.76
CA ALA A 278 18.30 -6.12 -19.08
C ALA A 278 19.28 -7.17 -19.59
N TRP A 279 20.28 -6.80 -20.40
CA TRP A 279 21.30 -7.73 -20.89
C TRP A 279 22.18 -8.27 -19.77
N GLU A 280 22.48 -7.48 -18.74
CA GLU A 280 23.16 -7.95 -17.54
C GLU A 280 22.47 -9.18 -16.93
N LEU A 281 21.14 -9.20 -16.98
CA LEU A 281 20.30 -10.28 -16.47
C LEU A 281 20.07 -11.41 -17.49
N THR A 282 19.68 -11.09 -18.72
CA THR A 282 19.24 -12.07 -19.71
C THR A 282 20.38 -12.75 -20.45
N LYS A 283 21.53 -12.06 -20.60
CA LYS A 283 22.68 -12.49 -21.39
C LYS A 283 22.33 -12.88 -22.84
N SER A 284 21.24 -12.36 -23.42
CA SER A 284 20.83 -12.64 -24.81
C SER A 284 21.81 -12.05 -25.82
N ASP A 285 22.21 -12.86 -26.80
CA ASP A 285 23.08 -12.45 -27.90
C ASP A 285 22.37 -11.50 -28.86
N GLU A 286 21.09 -11.70 -29.12
CA GLU A 286 20.27 -10.82 -29.97
C GLU A 286 20.16 -9.43 -29.36
N LEU A 287 19.92 -9.37 -28.05
CA LEU A 287 19.87 -8.12 -27.30
C LEU A 287 21.23 -7.41 -27.34
N LYS A 288 22.33 -8.14 -27.13
CA LYS A 288 23.69 -7.58 -27.21
C LYS A 288 23.98 -7.01 -28.59
N ALA A 289 23.68 -7.74 -29.66
CA ALA A 289 23.88 -7.27 -31.02
C ALA A 289 23.05 -6.01 -31.33
N ALA A 290 21.84 -5.90 -30.78
CA ALA A 290 21.03 -4.69 -30.90
C ALA A 290 21.63 -3.50 -30.12
N ILE A 291 22.11 -3.73 -28.90
CA ILE A 291 22.81 -2.72 -28.09
C ILE A 291 24.03 -2.19 -28.84
N ASP A 292 24.84 -3.07 -29.44
CA ASP A 292 26.06 -2.67 -30.15
C ASP A 292 25.76 -1.75 -31.33
N ARG A 293 24.74 -2.09 -32.13
CA ARG A 293 24.31 -1.22 -33.24
C ARG A 293 23.77 0.12 -32.73
N ALA A 294 23.00 0.10 -31.65
CA ALA A 294 22.44 1.33 -31.06
C ALA A 294 23.56 2.24 -30.52
N LEU A 295 24.51 1.72 -29.75
CA LEU A 295 25.67 2.48 -29.26
C LEU A 295 26.53 3.04 -30.40
N GLU A 296 26.74 2.27 -31.47
CA GLU A 296 27.46 2.75 -32.63
C GLU A 296 26.75 3.94 -33.27
N TYR A 297 25.43 3.83 -33.52
CA TYR A 297 24.63 4.93 -34.06
C TYR A 297 24.64 6.16 -33.14
N LEU A 298 24.56 5.94 -31.82
CA LEU A 298 24.64 7.00 -30.82
C LEU A 298 25.98 7.75 -30.91
N ALA A 299 27.09 7.02 -30.99
CA ALA A 299 28.43 7.58 -31.02
C ALA A 299 28.79 8.26 -32.34
N SER A 300 28.37 7.71 -33.49
CA SER A 300 28.78 8.20 -34.81
C SER A 300 27.84 9.24 -35.41
N GLU A 301 26.53 9.17 -35.12
CA GLU A 301 25.53 10.01 -35.79
C GLU A 301 24.92 11.07 -34.87
N LEU A 302 24.72 10.75 -33.58
CA LEU A 302 23.97 11.62 -32.65
C LEU A 302 24.87 12.46 -31.73
N ILE A 303 26.09 12.01 -31.42
CA ILE A 303 27.03 12.74 -30.56
C ILE A 303 28.01 13.51 -31.43
N HIS A 304 28.07 14.84 -31.24
CA HIS A 304 28.94 15.72 -32.00
C HIS A 304 30.01 16.32 -31.10
N THR A 305 31.24 16.44 -31.62
CA THR A 305 32.39 16.98 -30.89
C THR A 305 32.69 18.43 -31.29
N TYR A 306 33.03 19.26 -30.31
CA TYR A 306 33.32 20.68 -30.43
C TYR A 306 34.70 20.99 -29.84
N SER A 307 35.53 21.72 -30.58
CA SER A 307 36.83 22.20 -30.08
C SER A 307 36.63 23.48 -29.28
N LEU A 308 36.92 23.45 -27.97
CA LEU A 308 36.80 24.63 -27.10
C LEU A 308 38.06 25.51 -27.20
N ASN A 309 39.22 24.87 -27.27
CA ASN A 309 40.53 25.47 -27.47
C ASN A 309 41.47 24.43 -28.09
N SER A 310 42.75 24.77 -28.29
CA SER A 310 43.74 23.89 -28.93
C SER A 310 44.00 22.56 -28.20
N SER A 311 43.54 22.39 -26.96
CA SER A 311 43.83 21.22 -26.11
C SER A 311 42.61 20.52 -25.50
N GLN A 312 41.42 21.09 -25.59
CA GLN A 312 40.22 20.58 -24.93
C GLN A 312 39.04 20.47 -25.90
N GLN A 313 38.43 19.29 -25.93
CA GLN A 313 37.21 19.00 -26.68
C GLN A 313 36.05 18.74 -25.73
N ALA A 314 34.85 19.17 -26.14
CA ALA A 314 33.58 18.79 -25.54
C ALA A 314 32.78 17.98 -26.55
N ALA A 315 31.97 17.05 -26.07
CA ALA A 315 31.01 16.32 -26.90
C ALA A 315 29.61 16.54 -26.36
N PHE A 316 28.62 16.54 -27.25
CA PHE A 316 27.22 16.72 -26.89
C PHE A 316 26.33 15.83 -27.72
N LEU A 317 25.26 15.33 -27.11
CA LEU A 317 24.16 14.71 -27.83
C LEU A 317 23.33 15.81 -28.50
N VAL A 318 23.29 15.82 -29.83
CA VAL A 318 22.52 16.80 -30.60
C VAL A 318 21.18 16.19 -30.99
N ASP A 319 20.08 16.77 -30.49
CA ASP A 319 18.73 16.31 -30.80
C ASP A 319 18.26 16.80 -32.18
N THR A 320 17.19 16.22 -32.70
CA THR A 320 16.65 16.50 -34.04
C THR A 320 16.21 17.95 -34.28
N GLY A 321 16.04 18.74 -33.20
CA GLY A 321 15.78 20.18 -33.24
C GLY A 321 17.03 21.06 -33.30
N ASN A 322 18.23 20.49 -33.49
CA ASN A 322 19.52 21.18 -33.39
C ASN A 322 19.73 21.86 -32.03
N GLU A 323 19.29 21.16 -30.97
CA GLU A 323 19.42 21.56 -29.57
C GLU A 323 20.24 20.52 -28.81
N ILE A 324 21.03 21.00 -27.85
CA ILE A 324 21.72 20.16 -26.87
C ILE A 324 20.92 20.22 -25.58
N LYS A 325 20.53 19.07 -25.04
CA LYS A 325 19.83 18.95 -23.75
C LYS A 325 20.78 18.32 -22.74
N LEU A 326 20.87 18.91 -21.56
CA LEU A 326 21.73 18.43 -20.46
C LEU A 326 21.55 16.94 -20.21
N GLY A 327 20.29 16.52 -20.01
CA GLY A 327 19.92 15.13 -19.78
C GLY A 327 20.39 14.18 -20.88
N GLY A 328 20.42 14.63 -22.13
CA GLY A 328 20.89 13.87 -23.28
C GLY A 328 22.36 13.45 -23.16
N ASN A 329 23.22 14.40 -22.81
CA ASN A 329 24.64 14.12 -22.59
C ASN A 329 24.84 13.12 -21.43
N ALA A 330 24.03 13.27 -20.40
CA ALA A 330 24.13 12.48 -19.19
C ALA A 330 23.73 11.01 -19.41
N VAL A 331 22.62 10.75 -20.11
CA VAL A 331 22.19 9.38 -20.40
C VAL A 331 23.12 8.67 -21.40
N CYS A 332 23.83 9.42 -22.26
CA CYS A 332 24.92 8.86 -23.07
C CYS A 332 26.05 8.31 -22.19
N LEU A 333 26.46 9.05 -21.15
CA LEU A 333 27.44 8.56 -20.17
C LEU A 333 26.94 7.29 -19.49
N LEU A 334 25.67 7.25 -19.05
CA LEU A 334 25.11 6.07 -18.40
C LEU A 334 25.20 4.82 -19.29
N ALA A 335 24.78 4.94 -20.55
CA ALA A 335 24.83 3.83 -21.51
C ALA A 335 26.27 3.35 -21.77
N MET A 336 27.20 4.27 -22.04
CA MET A 336 28.60 3.93 -22.35
C MET A 336 29.35 3.38 -21.13
N VAL A 337 29.14 3.95 -19.94
CA VAL A 337 29.73 3.44 -18.69
C VAL A 337 29.24 2.01 -18.42
N LYS A 338 27.93 1.78 -18.49
CA LYS A 338 27.36 0.45 -18.25
C LYS A 338 27.85 -0.57 -19.28
N TYR A 339 27.99 -0.16 -20.54
CA TYR A 339 28.59 -1.00 -21.58
C TYR A 339 30.02 -1.41 -21.23
N THR A 340 30.88 -0.46 -20.88
CA THR A 340 32.26 -0.74 -20.49
C THR A 340 32.33 -1.60 -19.23
N GLU A 341 31.49 -1.37 -18.21
CA GLU A 341 31.43 -2.21 -17.00
C GLU A 341 31.07 -3.67 -17.31
N LEU A 342 30.13 -3.91 -18.23
CA LEU A 342 29.65 -5.25 -18.55
C LEU A 342 30.54 -6.02 -19.55
N THR A 343 31.29 -5.30 -20.39
CA THR A 343 32.08 -5.90 -21.49
C THR A 343 33.59 -5.75 -21.34
N SER A 344 34.03 -4.87 -20.44
CA SER A 344 35.43 -4.40 -20.35
C SER A 344 35.96 -3.75 -21.63
N ASP A 345 35.08 -3.35 -22.56
CA ASP A 345 35.43 -2.67 -23.80
C ASP A 345 35.52 -1.15 -23.56
N GLU A 346 36.70 -0.60 -23.79
CA GLU A 346 37.07 0.77 -23.46
C GLU A 346 36.94 1.75 -24.65
N ARG A 347 36.39 1.32 -25.80
CA ARG A 347 36.35 2.14 -27.03
C ARG A 347 35.69 3.51 -26.87
N TYR A 348 34.77 3.66 -25.90
CA TYR A 348 34.04 4.90 -25.68
C TYR A 348 34.64 5.79 -24.57
N LEU A 349 35.74 5.39 -23.91
CA LEU A 349 36.34 6.17 -22.79
C LEU A 349 36.62 7.64 -23.16
N THR A 350 37.26 7.88 -24.31
CA THR A 350 37.59 9.24 -24.77
C THR A 350 36.34 10.08 -25.05
N LEU A 351 35.28 9.44 -25.58
CA LEU A 351 34.02 10.11 -25.86
C LEU A 351 33.26 10.44 -24.58
N MET A 352 33.30 9.54 -23.59
CA MET A 352 32.73 9.77 -22.26
C MET A 352 33.42 10.94 -21.53
N GLU A 353 34.75 11.04 -21.59
CA GLU A 353 35.47 12.18 -21.03
C GLU A 353 35.04 13.49 -21.71
N SER A 354 34.92 13.50 -23.04
CA SER A 354 34.44 14.67 -23.80
C SER A 354 32.99 15.05 -23.47
N LEU A 355 32.10 14.07 -23.26
CA LEU A 355 30.71 14.29 -22.83
C LEU A 355 30.65 14.87 -21.41
N ALA A 356 31.49 14.38 -20.49
CA ALA A 356 31.58 14.91 -19.13
C ALA A 356 32.10 16.35 -19.10
N VAL A 357 33.07 16.69 -19.96
CA VAL A 357 33.47 18.09 -20.21
C VAL A 357 32.30 18.91 -20.74
N GLY A 358 31.48 18.36 -21.63
CA GLY A 358 30.25 19.01 -22.09
C GLY A 358 29.27 19.33 -20.96
N ILE A 359 29.04 18.37 -20.05
CA ILE A 359 28.19 18.58 -18.86
C ILE A 359 28.79 19.63 -17.92
N GLU A 360 30.11 19.64 -17.73
CA GLU A 360 30.80 20.65 -16.92
C GLU A 360 30.63 22.07 -17.46
N LEU A 361 30.68 22.26 -18.79
CA LEU A 361 30.39 23.55 -19.42
C LEU A 361 28.96 24.04 -19.17
N MET A 362 28.05 23.10 -18.89
CA MET A 362 26.66 23.37 -18.56
C MET A 362 26.44 23.52 -17.05
N GLN A 363 27.47 23.62 -16.21
CA GLN A 363 27.35 23.88 -14.77
C GLN A 363 27.94 25.24 -14.38
N HIS A 364 27.18 26.03 -13.64
CA HIS A 364 27.68 27.24 -12.98
C HIS A 364 28.63 26.84 -11.84
N THR A 365 29.89 27.31 -11.91
CA THR A 365 30.96 26.84 -11.02
C THR A 365 30.84 27.35 -9.58
N ASP A 366 30.16 28.48 -9.40
CA ASP A 366 29.90 29.17 -8.15
C ASP A 366 28.69 28.63 -7.41
N SER A 367 27.57 28.38 -8.11
CA SER A 367 26.32 27.92 -7.49
C SER A 367 26.13 26.40 -7.54
N GLY A 368 26.78 25.69 -8.47
CA GLY A 368 26.51 24.27 -8.72
C GLY A 368 25.27 23.98 -9.59
N GLN A 369 24.50 25.02 -9.93
CA GLN A 369 23.32 24.93 -10.80
C GLN A 369 23.69 24.54 -12.23
N PHE A 370 22.87 23.70 -12.87
CA PHE A 370 23.04 23.39 -14.29
C PHE A 370 22.22 24.30 -15.22
N VAL A 371 22.70 24.43 -16.45
CA VAL A 371 22.00 24.96 -17.62
C VAL A 371 21.38 23.79 -18.38
N HIS A 372 20.10 23.88 -18.76
CA HIS A 372 19.38 22.74 -19.30
C HIS A 372 19.52 22.59 -20.82
N VAL A 373 19.65 23.69 -21.57
CA VAL A 373 19.60 23.65 -23.04
C VAL A 373 20.57 24.63 -23.67
N LEU A 374 21.37 24.15 -24.63
CA LEU A 374 22.22 24.97 -25.49
C LEU A 374 21.79 24.91 -26.96
N HIS A 375 22.15 25.94 -27.72
CA HIS A 375 22.14 25.90 -29.17
C HIS A 375 23.29 25.04 -29.69
N ALA A 376 23.01 24.04 -30.53
CA ALA A 376 24.06 23.16 -31.07
C ALA A 376 25.00 23.86 -32.06
N ALA A 377 24.63 25.02 -32.61
CA ALA A 377 25.44 25.72 -33.60
C ALA A 377 26.66 26.44 -32.98
N ASP A 378 26.49 27.02 -31.78
CA ASP A 378 27.48 27.90 -31.16
C ASP A 378 27.65 27.69 -29.64
N LEU A 379 26.94 26.72 -29.07
CA LEU A 379 26.93 26.40 -27.62
C LEU A 379 26.41 27.52 -26.73
N SER A 380 25.74 28.53 -27.30
CA SER A 380 25.08 29.58 -26.52
C SER A 380 23.90 29.01 -25.72
N ILE A 381 23.65 29.61 -24.55
CA ILE A 381 22.54 29.21 -23.68
C ILE A 381 21.21 29.48 -24.40
N LYS A 382 20.43 28.42 -24.61
CA LYS A 382 19.08 28.52 -25.16
C LYS A 382 18.03 28.64 -24.06
N GLU A 383 18.18 27.86 -23.00
CA GLU A 383 17.23 27.81 -21.89
C GLU A 383 17.96 27.39 -20.61
N LEU A 384 17.91 28.25 -19.58
CA LEU A 384 18.56 27.98 -18.30
C LEU A 384 17.93 26.78 -17.61
N PHE A 385 16.60 26.72 -17.54
CA PHE A 385 15.86 25.65 -16.90
C PHE A 385 14.70 25.21 -17.78
N ARG A 386 14.59 23.89 -18.00
CA ARG A 386 13.49 23.28 -18.77
C ARG A 386 12.69 22.28 -17.95
N ILE A 387 13.39 21.38 -17.28
CA ILE A 387 12.78 20.29 -16.51
C ILE A 387 13.78 19.74 -15.49
N ILE A 388 13.34 19.60 -14.25
CA ILE A 388 14.20 19.20 -13.11
C ILE A 388 14.89 17.84 -13.28
N TYR A 389 14.31 16.92 -14.07
CA TYR A 389 14.90 15.60 -14.32
C TYR A 389 16.30 15.66 -14.94
N TYR A 390 16.61 16.72 -15.70
CA TYR A 390 17.92 16.87 -16.34
C TYR A 390 19.05 17.03 -15.32
N ASP A 391 18.76 17.66 -14.18
CA ASP A 391 19.72 17.84 -13.10
C ASP A 391 20.12 16.48 -12.49
N GLY A 392 19.12 15.64 -12.21
CA GLY A 392 19.32 14.29 -11.69
C GLY A 392 20.04 13.39 -12.68
N GLU A 393 19.66 13.43 -13.96
CA GLU A 393 20.33 12.69 -15.04
C GLU A 393 21.82 13.08 -15.11
N ALA A 394 22.14 14.37 -15.16
CA ALA A 394 23.52 14.89 -15.22
C ALA A 394 24.38 14.46 -14.05
N ALA A 395 23.88 14.65 -12.82
CA ALA A 395 24.58 14.24 -11.62
C ALA A 395 24.79 12.72 -11.61
N PHE A 396 23.80 11.93 -12.01
CA PHE A 396 23.92 10.48 -12.07
C PHE A 396 24.95 10.01 -13.11
N GLY A 397 24.90 10.56 -14.32
CA GLY A 397 25.86 10.26 -15.39
C GLY A 397 27.31 10.50 -14.98
N LEU A 398 27.59 11.66 -14.38
CA LEU A 398 28.92 11.99 -13.84
C LEU A 398 29.34 11.07 -12.68
N MET A 399 28.40 10.75 -11.79
CA MET A 399 28.65 9.85 -10.65
C MET A 399 29.02 8.43 -11.12
N ARG A 400 28.34 7.92 -12.16
CA ARG A 400 28.68 6.63 -12.79
C ARG A 400 30.03 6.67 -13.49
N LEU A 401 30.35 7.75 -14.21
CA LEU A 401 31.67 7.92 -14.83
C LEU A 401 32.79 7.98 -13.80
N TYR A 402 32.59 8.66 -12.67
CA TYR A 402 33.52 8.59 -11.54
C TYR A 402 33.66 7.16 -11.00
N GLY A 403 32.55 6.43 -10.89
CA GLY A 403 32.54 5.02 -10.52
C GLY A 403 33.53 4.19 -11.33
N LEU A 404 33.58 4.42 -12.64
CA LEU A 404 34.47 3.75 -13.59
C LEU A 404 35.92 4.29 -13.56
N THR A 405 36.09 5.61 -13.67
CA THR A 405 37.40 6.26 -13.94
C THR A 405 38.16 6.69 -12.68
N LYS A 406 37.48 6.87 -11.56
CA LYS A 406 37.99 7.49 -10.32
C LYS A 406 38.57 8.90 -10.51
N ASN A 407 38.20 9.60 -11.58
CA ASN A 407 38.62 10.99 -11.78
C ASN A 407 37.85 11.92 -10.82
N GLU A 408 38.52 12.40 -9.77
CA GLU A 408 37.93 13.26 -8.73
C GLU A 408 37.32 14.57 -9.25
N ARG A 409 37.65 15.01 -10.47
CA ARG A 409 36.97 16.15 -11.13
C ARG A 409 35.46 15.93 -11.18
N TRP A 410 35.03 14.74 -11.60
CA TRP A 410 33.61 14.41 -11.78
C TRP A 410 32.86 14.30 -10.46
N LEU A 411 33.49 13.75 -9.43
CA LEU A 411 32.87 13.70 -8.09
C LEU A 411 32.68 15.10 -7.50
N LYS A 412 33.66 16.00 -7.67
CA LYS A 412 33.51 17.40 -7.22
C LYS A 412 32.36 18.12 -7.90
N LEU A 413 32.14 17.89 -9.20
CA LEU A 413 30.97 18.43 -9.92
C LEU A 413 29.65 17.94 -9.32
N VAL A 414 29.57 16.64 -9.01
CA VAL A 414 28.39 16.02 -8.39
C VAL A 414 28.15 16.56 -6.98
N GLU A 415 29.20 16.74 -6.17
CA GLU A 415 29.07 17.35 -4.83
C GLU A 415 28.53 18.78 -4.91
N ARG A 416 29.01 19.62 -5.84
CA ARG A 416 28.46 20.97 -6.06
C ARG A 416 26.99 20.94 -6.48
N ALA A 417 26.63 20.03 -7.39
CA ALA A 417 25.25 19.88 -7.83
C ALA A 417 24.33 19.47 -6.65
N PHE A 418 24.76 18.51 -5.83
CA PHE A 418 23.99 18.05 -4.67
C PHE A 418 23.87 19.10 -3.58
N ASP A 419 24.89 19.93 -3.37
CA ASP A 419 24.80 21.06 -2.44
C ASP A 419 23.71 22.04 -2.92
N TYR A 420 23.71 22.38 -4.21
CA TYR A 420 22.63 23.17 -4.81
C TYR A 420 21.25 22.49 -4.68
N PHE A 421 21.15 21.19 -4.93
CA PHE A 421 19.88 20.44 -4.82
C PHE A 421 19.34 20.41 -3.39
N ILE A 422 20.24 20.33 -2.40
CA ILE A 422 19.85 20.36 -0.99
C ILE A 422 19.38 21.76 -0.60
N ASP A 423 20.11 22.79 -0.99
CA ASP A 423 19.78 24.18 -0.67
C ASP A 423 18.46 24.65 -1.30
N ASN A 424 18.05 24.01 -2.41
CA ASN A 424 16.80 24.30 -3.13
C ASN A 424 15.71 23.23 -2.94
N GLU A 425 15.88 22.33 -1.97
CA GLU A 425 14.88 21.31 -1.61
C GLU A 425 14.39 20.40 -2.76
N HIS A 426 15.28 20.08 -3.72
CA HIS A 426 14.90 19.31 -4.92
C HIS A 426 14.30 17.91 -4.62
N TRP A 427 14.47 17.38 -3.41
CA TRP A 427 13.82 16.12 -2.97
C TRP A 427 12.29 16.20 -3.01
N GLN A 428 11.70 17.39 -2.96
CA GLN A 428 10.25 17.59 -3.05
C GLN A 428 9.68 17.20 -4.43
N ALA A 429 10.53 17.14 -5.46
CA ALA A 429 10.13 16.68 -6.79
C ALA A 429 9.94 15.16 -6.89
N HIS A 430 10.38 14.39 -5.88
CA HIS A 430 10.29 12.93 -5.84
C HIS A 430 10.90 12.26 -7.07
N ASP A 431 12.09 12.71 -7.47
CA ASP A 431 12.75 12.27 -8.70
C ASP A 431 13.57 10.99 -8.49
N HIS A 432 13.29 9.98 -9.29
CA HIS A 432 14.05 8.74 -9.38
C HIS A 432 15.52 8.95 -9.80
N TRP A 433 15.85 9.90 -10.68
CA TRP A 433 17.24 10.13 -11.11
C TRP A 433 18.11 10.67 -9.98
N LEU A 434 17.57 11.62 -9.21
CA LEU A 434 18.21 12.09 -7.98
C LEU A 434 18.38 10.94 -6.97
N SER A 435 17.40 10.04 -6.89
CA SER A 435 17.50 8.84 -6.03
C SER A 435 18.60 7.87 -6.49
N TYR A 436 18.76 7.65 -7.80
CA TYR A 436 19.87 6.84 -8.33
C TYR A 436 21.23 7.50 -8.04
N CYS A 437 21.35 8.80 -8.29
CA CYS A 437 22.60 9.52 -8.05
C CYS A 437 22.97 9.53 -6.56
N VAL A 438 22.04 9.89 -5.66
CA VAL A 438 22.33 9.94 -4.22
C VAL A 438 22.67 8.57 -3.67
N ASN A 439 22.08 7.50 -4.22
CA ASN A 439 22.46 6.13 -3.90
C ASN A 439 23.94 5.89 -4.24
N GLU A 440 24.41 6.25 -5.44
CA GLU A 440 25.82 6.08 -5.79
C GLU A 440 26.75 7.03 -5.00
N LEU A 441 26.37 8.30 -4.84
CA LEU A 441 27.15 9.31 -4.13
C LEU A 441 27.47 8.90 -2.70
N THR A 442 26.48 8.41 -1.97
CA THR A 442 26.63 7.96 -0.58
C THR A 442 27.58 6.76 -0.43
N ARG A 443 27.95 6.05 -1.52
CA ARG A 443 28.97 4.98 -1.48
C ARG A 443 30.38 5.54 -1.34
N TYR A 444 30.62 6.73 -1.90
CA TYR A 444 31.94 7.37 -1.97
C TYR A 444 32.07 8.56 -1.02
N ARG A 445 30.94 9.15 -0.62
CA ARG A 445 30.84 10.29 0.30
C ARG A 445 29.69 10.03 1.30
N PRO A 446 29.90 9.22 2.36
CA PRO A 446 28.86 8.84 3.32
C PRO A 446 28.54 9.99 4.31
N LYS A 447 28.14 11.14 3.81
CA LYS A 447 27.76 12.32 4.62
C LYS A 447 26.27 12.24 4.95
N GLU A 448 25.89 12.57 6.19
CA GLU A 448 24.49 12.53 6.66
C GLU A 448 23.53 13.30 5.73
N LYS A 449 23.94 14.48 5.26
CA LYS A 449 23.10 15.33 4.37
C LYS A 449 22.62 14.60 3.12
N TYR A 450 23.43 13.71 2.54
CA TYR A 450 23.05 12.95 1.35
C TYR A 450 22.10 11.78 1.69
N PHE A 451 22.31 11.11 2.82
CA PHE A 451 21.36 10.08 3.29
C PHE A 451 20.01 10.70 3.64
N ARG A 452 20.01 11.86 4.31
CA ARG A 452 18.80 12.63 4.63
C ARG A 452 18.04 13.03 3.38
N PHE A 453 18.73 13.57 2.37
CA PHE A 453 18.15 13.88 1.06
C PHE A 453 17.45 12.64 0.46
N ALA A 454 18.10 11.47 0.50
CA ALA A 454 17.53 10.23 -0.03
C ALA A 454 16.24 9.81 0.69
N VAL A 455 16.19 9.96 2.02
CA VAL A 455 14.99 9.66 2.83
C VAL A 455 13.88 10.66 2.52
N GLN A 456 14.18 11.96 2.49
CA GLN A 456 13.20 13.01 2.20
C GLN A 456 12.59 12.87 0.80
N ASN A 457 13.35 12.39 -0.17
CA ASN A 457 12.89 12.18 -1.55
C ASN A 457 11.76 11.13 -1.66
N ILE A 458 11.54 10.29 -0.63
CA ILE A 458 10.53 9.22 -0.68
C ILE A 458 9.56 9.16 0.51
N ALA A 459 9.99 9.53 1.73
CA ALA A 459 9.26 9.26 2.96
C ALA A 459 7.84 9.87 2.96
N GLY A 460 7.70 11.11 2.45
CA GLY A 460 6.40 11.79 2.32
C GLY A 460 5.54 11.31 1.15
N TYR A 461 6.00 10.36 0.34
CA TYR A 461 5.39 10.01 -0.95
C TYR A 461 4.85 8.58 -1.03
N LEU A 462 5.00 7.78 0.04
CA LEU A 462 4.61 6.37 0.07
C LEU A 462 3.13 6.13 -0.20
N ASP A 463 2.25 6.95 0.40
CA ASP A 463 0.81 6.84 0.22
C ASP A 463 0.39 7.13 -1.23
N PHE A 464 1.05 8.10 -1.86
CA PHE A 464 0.85 8.39 -3.28
C PHE A 464 1.30 7.20 -4.13
N ILE A 465 2.49 6.65 -3.89
CA ILE A 465 3.02 5.47 -4.58
C ILE A 465 2.08 4.28 -4.42
N LYS A 466 1.55 4.01 -3.22
CA LYS A 466 0.61 2.92 -2.93
C LYS A 466 -0.71 3.11 -3.68
N ASN A 467 -1.30 4.30 -3.62
CA ASN A 467 -2.66 4.54 -4.10
C ASN A 467 -2.78 4.96 -5.58
N ARG A 468 -1.66 5.28 -6.25
CA ARG A 468 -1.65 5.75 -7.64
C ARG A 468 -2.35 4.77 -8.59
N ARG A 469 -3.41 5.24 -9.25
CA ARG A 469 -4.24 4.46 -10.20
C ARG A 469 -3.68 4.40 -11.63
N THR A 470 -2.68 5.20 -11.98
CA THR A 470 -2.07 5.14 -13.30
C THR A 470 -0.85 4.24 -13.31
N THR A 471 -0.55 3.65 -14.46
CA THR A 471 0.73 2.99 -14.68
C THR A 471 1.80 4.08 -14.86
N TYR A 472 2.68 4.20 -13.86
CA TYR A 472 3.73 5.21 -13.77
C TYR A 472 5.01 4.47 -13.31
N PRO A 473 5.84 4.00 -14.25
CA PRO A 473 6.93 3.07 -13.95
C PRO A 473 8.05 3.69 -13.10
N THR A 474 8.30 4.98 -13.25
CA THR A 474 9.34 5.72 -12.50
C THR A 474 9.15 5.69 -10.98
N LEU A 475 7.94 5.44 -10.48
CA LEU A 475 7.69 5.26 -9.04
C LEU A 475 8.30 3.95 -8.50
N LEU A 476 8.35 2.90 -9.33
CA LEU A 476 9.06 1.67 -8.96
C LEU A 476 10.56 1.93 -8.96
N GLU A 477 11.09 2.62 -9.97
CA GLU A 477 12.49 3.02 -10.03
C GLU A 477 12.92 3.85 -8.81
N LEU A 478 12.15 4.88 -8.45
CA LEU A 478 12.36 5.67 -7.23
C LEU A 478 12.43 4.77 -5.99
N SER A 479 11.47 3.86 -5.85
CA SER A 479 11.41 2.94 -4.70
C SER A 479 12.61 1.99 -4.66
N MET A 480 13.02 1.45 -5.82
CA MET A 480 14.15 0.54 -5.92
C MET A 480 15.49 1.25 -5.66
N ALA A 481 15.66 2.46 -6.19
CA ALA A 481 16.85 3.28 -5.92
C ALA A 481 16.99 3.58 -4.42
N PHE A 482 15.89 3.91 -3.75
CA PHE A 482 15.89 4.14 -2.30
C PHE A 482 16.13 2.85 -1.50
N HIS A 483 15.59 1.69 -1.92
CA HIS A 483 15.83 0.41 -1.23
C HIS A 483 17.32 0.13 -0.99
N HIS A 484 18.18 0.41 -1.99
CA HIS A 484 19.63 0.24 -1.86
C HIS A 484 20.27 1.21 -0.85
N THR A 485 19.79 2.46 -0.79
CA THR A 485 20.23 3.44 0.21
C THR A 485 19.76 3.05 1.61
N LEU A 486 18.52 2.60 1.75
CA LEU A 486 17.95 2.10 3.01
C LEU A 486 18.78 0.94 3.57
N GLY A 487 19.19 0.00 2.72
CA GLY A 487 20.08 -1.10 3.09
C GLY A 487 21.42 -0.63 3.70
N ARG A 488 21.98 0.47 3.18
CA ARG A 488 23.23 1.05 3.70
C ARG A 488 23.02 1.87 4.97
N ILE A 489 21.93 2.63 5.08
CA ILE A 489 21.57 3.33 6.33
C ILE A 489 21.53 2.35 7.50
N LYS A 490 20.95 1.17 7.30
CA LYS A 490 20.87 0.11 8.33
C LYS A 490 22.23 -0.44 8.76
N GLN A 491 23.22 -0.41 7.88
CA GLN A 491 24.57 -0.92 8.13
C GLN A 491 25.48 0.11 8.80
N LEU A 492 25.10 1.39 8.83
CA LEU A 492 25.87 2.50 9.40
C LEU A 492 25.23 2.98 10.71
N PRO A 493 25.78 2.65 11.89
CA PRO A 493 25.23 3.03 13.19
C PRO A 493 24.93 4.53 13.32
N GLU A 494 25.80 5.38 12.76
CA GLU A 494 25.70 6.84 12.77
C GLU A 494 24.56 7.40 11.89
N MET A 495 23.95 6.58 11.03
CA MET A 495 22.84 6.98 10.16
C MET A 495 21.49 6.41 10.62
N GLN A 496 21.47 5.56 11.66
CA GLN A 496 20.25 4.85 12.07
C GLN A 496 19.13 5.77 12.56
N HIS A 497 19.43 6.98 13.02
CA HIS A 497 18.41 7.96 13.42
C HIS A 497 17.50 8.36 12.26
N LEU A 498 18.01 8.34 11.02
CA LEU A 498 17.24 8.65 9.81
C LEU A 498 16.12 7.63 9.55
N LEU A 499 16.22 6.41 10.11
CA LEU A 499 15.16 5.39 9.99
C LEU A 499 13.88 5.78 10.73
N GLN A 500 13.95 6.74 11.67
CA GLN A 500 12.77 7.23 12.39
C GLN A 500 11.87 8.12 11.52
N GLU A 501 12.37 8.58 10.37
CA GLU A 501 11.66 9.45 9.43
C GLU A 501 10.91 8.63 8.36
N LEU A 502 11.01 7.30 8.38
CA LEU A 502 10.41 6.39 7.40
C LEU A 502 9.69 5.22 8.07
N ASP A 503 8.44 4.98 7.71
CA ASP A 503 7.79 3.69 7.96
C ASP A 503 8.26 2.66 6.92
N GLU A 504 9.11 1.74 7.35
CA GLU A 504 9.66 0.71 6.47
C GLU A 504 8.61 -0.28 5.97
N GLU A 505 7.63 -0.64 6.81
CA GLU A 505 6.57 -1.59 6.44
C GLU A 505 5.68 -0.96 5.35
N GLU A 506 5.34 0.31 5.54
CA GLU A 506 4.60 1.07 4.53
C GLU A 506 5.41 1.23 3.24
N PHE A 507 6.72 1.47 3.32
CA PHE A 507 7.59 1.59 2.15
C PHE A 507 7.57 0.32 1.29
N TYR A 508 7.80 -0.86 1.88
CA TYR A 508 7.76 -2.11 1.11
C TYR A 508 6.35 -2.44 0.62
N THR A 509 5.31 -2.12 1.40
CA THR A 509 3.92 -2.27 0.94
C THR A 509 3.66 -1.43 -0.31
N ALA A 510 4.11 -0.17 -0.33
CA ALA A 510 3.97 0.72 -1.47
C ALA A 510 4.77 0.20 -2.69
N LEU A 511 6.03 -0.22 -2.48
CA LEU A 511 6.92 -0.77 -3.50
C LEU A 511 6.32 -2.01 -4.17
N HIS A 512 5.93 -3.03 -3.40
CA HIS A 512 5.36 -4.27 -3.94
C HIS A 512 4.00 -4.03 -4.61
N THR A 513 3.16 -3.17 -4.04
CA THR A 513 1.89 -2.77 -4.66
C THR A 513 2.14 -2.12 -6.02
N ARG A 514 3.16 -1.25 -6.12
CA ARG A 514 3.51 -0.57 -7.36
C ARG A 514 4.03 -1.53 -8.42
N ALA A 515 4.96 -2.41 -8.08
CA ALA A 515 5.49 -3.43 -8.98
C ALA A 515 4.38 -4.29 -9.60
N ASN A 516 3.47 -4.80 -8.77
CA ASN A 516 2.34 -5.60 -9.24
C ASN A 516 1.36 -4.78 -10.09
N TYR A 517 1.10 -3.53 -9.72
CA TYR A 517 0.18 -2.69 -10.49
C TYR A 517 0.70 -2.37 -11.89
N LEU A 518 2.03 -2.26 -12.08
CA LEU A 518 2.63 -1.94 -13.38
C LEU A 518 2.35 -2.98 -14.47
N MET A 519 1.98 -4.21 -14.12
CA MET A 519 1.47 -5.19 -15.09
C MET A 519 0.26 -4.70 -15.91
N ASN A 520 -0.48 -3.71 -15.38
CA ASN A 520 -1.55 -3.04 -16.09
C ASN A 520 -1.07 -2.19 -17.29
N GLY A 521 0.24 -2.02 -17.44
CA GLY A 521 0.88 -1.35 -18.56
C GLY A 521 1.59 -2.30 -19.50
N PHE A 522 1.38 -3.62 -19.41
CA PHE A 522 1.97 -4.59 -20.33
C PHE A 522 0.96 -5.02 -21.41
N PHE A 523 1.42 -5.17 -22.64
CA PHE A 523 0.62 -5.67 -23.76
C PHE A 523 0.52 -7.19 -23.73
N TRP A 524 -0.39 -7.67 -22.87
CA TRP A 524 -0.81 -9.06 -22.85
C TRP A 524 -1.56 -9.46 -24.13
N PRO A 525 -1.47 -10.72 -24.59
CA PRO A 525 -2.20 -11.21 -25.76
C PRO A 525 -3.69 -10.89 -25.72
N GLU A 526 -4.34 -11.13 -24.57
CA GLU A 526 -5.78 -10.92 -24.34
C GLU A 526 -6.23 -9.45 -24.45
N PHE A 527 -5.29 -8.52 -24.54
CA PHE A 527 -5.57 -7.09 -24.69
C PHE A 527 -4.98 -6.55 -26.00
N ALA A 528 -3.76 -6.97 -26.37
CA ALA A 528 -3.10 -6.64 -27.62
C ALA A 528 -3.95 -7.02 -28.84
N MET A 529 -4.68 -8.14 -28.76
CA MET A 529 -5.52 -8.66 -29.85
C MET A 529 -6.55 -7.65 -30.40
N TYR A 530 -6.95 -6.63 -29.62
CA TYR A 530 -7.94 -5.63 -30.07
C TYR A 530 -7.34 -4.46 -30.85
N PHE A 531 -6.01 -4.30 -30.85
CA PHE A 531 -5.32 -3.22 -31.54
C PHE A 531 -5.11 -3.56 -33.02
N ALA A 532 -4.67 -2.57 -33.82
CA ALA A 532 -4.62 -2.70 -35.28
C ALA A 532 -3.75 -3.86 -35.76
N GLU A 533 -2.60 -4.06 -35.12
CA GLU A 533 -1.61 -5.09 -35.44
C GLU A 533 -1.00 -5.58 -34.11
N PRO A 534 -1.50 -6.68 -33.53
CA PRO A 534 -1.07 -7.12 -32.19
C PRO A 534 0.41 -7.55 -32.13
N SER A 535 0.97 -8.11 -33.20
CA SER A 535 2.34 -8.64 -33.22
C SER A 535 3.42 -7.57 -33.04
N ILE A 536 3.15 -6.31 -33.39
CA ILE A 536 4.13 -5.21 -33.25
C ILE A 536 4.16 -4.56 -31.86
N ILE A 537 3.28 -4.97 -30.95
CA ILE A 537 3.21 -4.44 -29.57
C ILE A 537 3.26 -5.52 -28.50
N LEU A 538 3.12 -6.79 -28.89
CA LEU A 538 3.11 -7.92 -27.97
C LEU A 538 4.41 -7.96 -27.17
N GLY A 539 4.30 -8.18 -25.86
CA GLY A 539 5.48 -8.22 -24.98
C GLY A 539 6.07 -6.84 -24.65
N SER A 540 5.46 -5.76 -25.14
CA SER A 540 5.86 -4.38 -24.84
C SER A 540 5.10 -3.79 -23.66
N PHE A 541 5.51 -2.59 -23.25
CA PHE A 541 4.84 -1.79 -22.23
C PHE A 541 4.21 -0.52 -22.81
N PHE A 542 3.24 0.04 -22.10
CA PHE A 542 2.52 1.25 -22.47
C PHE A 542 2.05 2.03 -21.25
N ILE A 543 1.78 3.31 -21.49
CA ILE A 543 1.15 4.20 -20.52
C ILE A 543 -0.28 4.49 -20.95
N ARG A 544 -1.25 3.98 -20.19
CA ARG A 544 -2.66 3.99 -20.58
C ARG A 544 -3.25 5.39 -20.83
N HIS A 545 -2.87 6.38 -20.03
CA HIS A 545 -3.35 7.76 -20.20
C HIS A 545 -2.67 8.51 -21.36
N HIS A 546 -1.59 7.95 -21.92
CA HIS A 546 -0.97 8.37 -23.17
C HIS A 546 -1.55 7.64 -24.39
N SER A 547 -2.83 7.27 -24.31
CA SER A 547 -3.57 6.64 -25.42
C SER A 547 -2.93 5.35 -25.93
N PHE A 548 -2.45 4.52 -25.00
CA PHE A 548 -1.86 3.21 -25.30
C PHE A 548 -0.67 3.26 -26.26
N ARG A 549 -0.08 4.44 -26.50
CA ARG A 549 1.12 4.56 -27.32
C ARG A 549 2.22 3.69 -26.72
N VAL A 550 3.04 3.13 -27.60
CA VAL A 550 4.27 2.44 -27.24
C VAL A 550 5.40 3.29 -27.78
N ARG A 551 6.24 3.84 -26.92
CA ARG A 551 7.52 4.42 -27.30
C ARG A 551 8.62 3.68 -26.59
N ILE A 552 9.81 3.71 -27.16
CA ILE A 552 10.99 3.11 -26.54
C ILE A 552 11.19 3.62 -25.09
N ASP A 553 10.89 4.89 -24.82
CA ASP A 553 10.97 5.47 -23.47
C ASP A 553 9.79 5.09 -22.55
N ASP A 554 8.64 4.73 -23.11
CA ASP A 554 7.57 4.15 -22.29
C ASP A 554 7.94 2.72 -21.84
N VAL A 555 8.86 2.03 -22.56
CA VAL A 555 9.32 0.66 -22.27
C VAL A 555 10.55 0.65 -21.38
N GLU A 556 11.50 1.57 -21.59
CA GLU A 556 12.75 1.67 -20.82
C GLU A 556 12.50 1.74 -19.31
N HIS A 557 11.58 2.61 -18.87
CA HIS A 557 11.31 2.81 -17.45
C HIS A 557 10.69 1.59 -16.76
N TYR A 558 9.85 0.81 -17.48
CA TYR A 558 9.37 -0.47 -16.93
C TYR A 558 10.50 -1.47 -16.82
N LEU A 559 11.38 -1.50 -17.83
CA LEU A 559 12.49 -2.44 -17.89
C LEU A 559 13.46 -2.20 -16.74
N SER A 560 13.95 -0.98 -16.56
CA SER A 560 14.85 -0.60 -15.45
C SER A 560 14.23 -0.89 -14.08
N GLY A 561 12.96 -0.50 -13.88
CA GLY A 561 12.24 -0.79 -12.64
C GLY A 561 12.09 -2.29 -12.34
N TYR A 562 11.77 -3.11 -13.34
CA TYR A 562 11.64 -4.56 -13.17
C TYR A 562 12.99 -5.29 -13.05
N VAL A 563 14.06 -4.84 -13.71
CA VAL A 563 15.41 -5.38 -13.51
C VAL A 563 15.86 -5.18 -12.06
N ALA A 564 15.67 -3.98 -11.52
CA ALA A 564 15.97 -3.70 -10.12
C ALA A 564 15.09 -4.53 -9.17
N TYR A 565 13.79 -4.62 -9.46
CA TYR A 565 12.86 -5.42 -8.65
C TYR A 565 13.14 -6.93 -8.70
N TYR A 566 13.59 -7.47 -9.83
CA TYR A 566 14.08 -8.84 -9.94
C TYR A 566 15.23 -9.09 -8.96
N THR A 567 16.20 -8.17 -8.91
CA THR A 567 17.36 -8.26 -8.02
C THR A 567 16.93 -8.32 -6.55
N LEU A 568 15.95 -7.49 -6.16
CA LEU A 568 15.36 -7.54 -4.83
C LEU A 568 14.75 -8.91 -4.51
N LEU A 569 13.88 -9.41 -5.39
CA LEU A 569 13.21 -10.70 -5.20
C LEU A 569 14.20 -11.87 -5.15
N ASN A 570 15.23 -11.84 -5.99
CA ASN A 570 16.26 -12.88 -6.00
C ASN A 570 17.13 -12.82 -4.74
N SER A 571 17.40 -11.63 -4.19
CA SER A 571 18.09 -11.48 -2.90
C SER A 571 17.29 -12.07 -1.72
N TYR A 572 15.96 -12.11 -1.83
CA TYR A 572 15.11 -12.82 -0.88
C TYR A 572 15.17 -14.33 -1.07
N CYS A 573 15.29 -14.81 -2.31
CA CYS A 573 15.40 -16.22 -2.63
C CYS A 573 16.74 -16.80 -2.14
N SER A 574 17.85 -16.11 -2.42
CA SER A 574 19.17 -16.50 -1.90
C SER A 574 19.24 -16.40 -0.38
N LYS A 575 18.61 -15.39 0.23
CA LYS A 575 18.42 -15.36 1.68
C LYS A 575 17.49 -16.46 2.17
N SER A 576 16.51 -16.96 1.43
CA SER A 576 15.66 -18.07 1.90
C SER A 576 16.40 -19.42 1.88
N GLU A 577 17.38 -19.58 0.98
CA GLU A 577 18.29 -20.73 0.95
C GLU A 577 19.43 -20.61 1.96
N GLU A 578 19.94 -19.39 2.22
CA GLU A 578 20.93 -19.11 3.28
C GLU A 578 20.30 -18.96 4.68
N TYR A 579 19.01 -18.62 4.78
CA TYR A 579 18.20 -18.71 6.00
C TYR A 579 17.66 -20.15 6.15
N SER A 580 18.57 -21.12 6.06
CA SER A 580 18.62 -22.08 7.15
C SER A 580 18.91 -21.25 8.40
N LEU A 581 17.85 -20.88 9.12
CA LEU A 581 17.92 -20.03 10.30
C LEU A 581 19.09 -20.47 11.17
N ARG A 582 20.08 -19.57 11.35
CA ARG A 582 20.95 -19.67 12.51
C ARG A 582 20.02 -19.70 13.73
N ASP A 583 20.32 -20.63 14.64
CA ASP A 583 19.55 -21.06 15.81
C ASP A 583 19.23 -19.93 16.83
N GLU A 584 19.50 -18.67 16.49
CA GLU A 584 19.60 -17.54 17.42
C GLU A 584 18.33 -16.66 17.50
N THR A 585 17.34 -16.85 16.62
CA THR A 585 16.06 -16.08 16.69
C THR A 585 14.92 -16.80 17.43
N GLY A 586 15.18 -17.99 17.99
CA GLY A 586 14.18 -18.75 18.73
C GLY A 586 13.17 -19.41 17.79
N VAL A 587 13.44 -20.67 17.43
CA VAL A 587 12.53 -21.50 16.64
C VAL A 587 11.20 -21.68 17.38
N ASN A 588 10.11 -21.09 16.87
CA ASN A 588 8.76 -21.26 17.42
C ASN A 588 8.14 -22.58 16.94
N TRP A 589 7.92 -22.74 15.63
CA TRP A 589 7.26 -23.92 15.08
C TRP A 589 8.22 -24.78 14.27
N THR A 590 8.15 -26.11 14.46
CA THR A 590 8.73 -27.13 13.58
C THR A 590 7.60 -27.99 13.01
N ALA A 591 7.91 -28.84 12.03
CA ALA A 591 6.92 -29.74 11.45
C ALA A 591 6.32 -30.69 12.51
N GLU A 592 7.14 -31.15 13.45
CA GLU A 592 6.74 -32.02 14.56
C GLU A 592 5.89 -31.27 15.58
N ARG A 593 6.28 -30.05 15.95
CA ARG A 593 5.50 -29.24 16.92
C ARG A 593 4.11 -28.90 16.40
N LEU A 594 3.95 -28.70 15.09
CA LEU A 594 2.62 -28.51 14.49
C LEU A 594 1.74 -29.76 14.64
N ILE A 595 2.29 -30.94 14.38
CA ILE A 595 1.59 -32.22 14.57
C ILE A 595 1.24 -32.41 16.05
N GLU A 596 2.20 -32.22 16.96
CA GLU A 596 1.97 -32.35 18.41
C GLU A 596 0.88 -31.39 18.90
N ALA A 597 0.92 -30.14 18.45
CA ALA A 597 -0.01 -29.11 18.91
C ALA A 597 -1.43 -29.33 18.41
N THR A 598 -1.62 -29.81 17.18
CA THR A 598 -2.94 -29.81 16.51
C THR A 598 -3.50 -31.19 16.21
N GLN A 599 -2.67 -32.24 16.30
CA GLN A 599 -2.95 -33.59 15.80
C GLN A 599 -3.26 -33.63 14.29
N GLY A 600 -2.89 -32.58 13.54
CA GLY A 600 -3.03 -32.51 12.09
C GLY A 600 -2.00 -33.33 11.32
N LYS A 601 -2.11 -33.32 9.99
CA LYS A 601 -1.19 -34.04 9.09
C LYS A 601 -0.76 -33.19 7.91
N TRP A 602 0.48 -33.39 7.45
CA TRP A 602 0.98 -32.77 6.22
C TRP A 602 0.39 -33.47 5.00
N LEU A 603 -0.33 -32.73 4.16
CA LEU A 603 -0.73 -33.17 2.82
C LEU A 603 0.43 -33.01 1.84
N THR A 604 1.12 -31.87 1.92
CA THR A 604 2.36 -31.60 1.21
C THR A 604 3.43 -31.25 2.23
N LYS A 605 4.44 -32.11 2.39
CA LYS A 605 5.52 -31.89 3.35
C LYS A 605 6.47 -30.79 2.88
N PRO A 606 7.09 -30.04 3.80
CA PRO A 606 8.22 -29.18 3.49
C PRO A 606 9.36 -29.97 2.84
N THR A 607 10.02 -29.39 1.84
CA THR A 607 11.16 -30.01 1.14
C THR A 607 12.49 -29.82 1.87
N VAL A 608 12.57 -28.87 2.80
CA VAL A 608 13.76 -28.56 3.59
C VAL A 608 13.85 -29.47 4.82
N MET A 609 15.00 -30.12 5.05
CA MET A 609 15.20 -31.06 6.16
C MET A 609 14.97 -30.48 7.57
N LYS A 610 15.05 -29.15 7.73
CA LYS A 610 14.81 -28.44 9.00
C LYS A 610 13.80 -27.30 8.80
N TRP A 611 12.57 -27.65 8.43
CA TRP A 611 11.51 -26.66 8.28
C TRP A 611 11.12 -26.02 9.62
N VAL A 612 10.97 -24.70 9.62
CA VAL A 612 10.56 -23.93 10.78
C VAL A 612 9.66 -22.76 10.39
N ALA A 613 8.83 -22.31 11.32
CA ALA A 613 8.02 -21.11 11.16
C ALA A 613 8.05 -20.23 12.43
N THR A 614 7.94 -18.92 12.22
CA THR A 614 8.02 -17.88 13.25
C THR A 614 6.70 -17.66 13.97
N GLY A 615 5.57 -18.06 13.38
CA GLY A 615 4.25 -17.85 13.96
C GLY A 615 3.12 -18.12 12.98
N LEU A 616 1.94 -17.59 13.31
CA LEU A 616 0.72 -17.71 12.52
C LEU A 616 0.34 -16.38 11.86
N CYS A 617 -0.27 -16.43 10.68
CA CYS A 617 -0.90 -15.30 10.01
C CYS A 617 -2.39 -15.59 9.82
N ILE A 618 -3.26 -14.84 10.51
CA ILE A 618 -4.72 -15.05 10.51
C ILE A 618 -5.49 -13.99 9.71
N SER A 619 -4.81 -12.93 9.27
CA SER A 619 -5.37 -11.87 8.41
C SER A 619 -4.27 -11.24 7.57
N GLU A 620 -4.61 -10.68 6.41
CA GLU A 620 -3.62 -10.17 5.47
C GLU A 620 -2.72 -9.08 6.07
N SER A 621 -3.30 -8.19 6.89
CA SER A 621 -2.58 -7.12 7.59
C SER A 621 -1.68 -7.60 8.72
N THR A 622 -1.66 -8.90 9.02
CA THR A 622 -0.83 -9.50 10.08
C THR A 622 0.31 -10.35 9.54
N MET A 623 0.52 -10.36 8.22
CA MET A 623 1.54 -11.19 7.59
C MET A 623 2.94 -10.72 7.93
N ARG A 624 3.78 -11.66 8.38
CA ARG A 624 5.22 -11.44 8.64
C ARG A 624 6.04 -12.53 7.92
N PRO A 625 7.33 -12.29 7.66
CA PRO A 625 8.21 -13.32 7.12
C PRO A 625 8.24 -14.55 8.05
N GLY A 626 8.19 -15.75 7.45
CA GLY A 626 8.31 -16.99 8.20
C GLY A 626 7.01 -17.53 8.82
N CYS A 627 5.85 -16.90 8.59
CA CYS A 627 4.59 -17.37 9.18
C CYS A 627 3.94 -18.54 8.43
N VAL A 628 3.19 -19.35 9.17
CA VAL A 628 2.17 -20.27 8.64
C VAL A 628 0.88 -19.46 8.43
N VAL A 629 0.32 -19.52 7.23
CA VAL A 629 -0.93 -18.82 6.91
C VAL A 629 -2.12 -19.70 7.25
N VAL A 630 -3.04 -19.13 8.03
CA VAL A 630 -4.29 -19.77 8.40
C VAL A 630 -5.33 -19.46 7.34
N THR A 631 -5.74 -20.49 6.61
CA THR A 631 -6.72 -20.35 5.54
C THR A 631 -8.14 -20.52 6.06
N LYS A 632 -9.08 -19.86 5.38
CA LYS A 632 -10.51 -19.94 5.66
C LYS A 632 -11.09 -21.26 5.13
N GLY A 633 -11.75 -22.03 5.99
CA GLY A 633 -12.58 -23.18 5.59
C GLY A 633 -13.94 -22.77 5.03
N GLU A 634 -14.66 -23.70 4.39
CA GLU A 634 -15.91 -23.45 3.62
C GLU A 634 -16.97 -22.60 4.36
N ASN A 635 -17.12 -22.80 5.67
CA ASN A 635 -18.17 -22.16 6.49
C ASN A 635 -17.67 -21.03 7.42
N ASP A 636 -16.38 -20.70 7.41
CA ASP A 636 -15.84 -19.66 8.30
C ASP A 636 -15.94 -18.28 7.64
N LYS A 637 -16.32 -17.22 8.36
CA LYS A 637 -16.25 -15.83 7.84
C LYS A 637 -14.92 -15.15 8.17
N ALA A 638 -14.11 -15.75 9.03
CA ALA A 638 -12.77 -15.28 9.43
C ALA A 638 -11.66 -15.96 8.60
N PHE A 639 -10.43 -15.49 8.78
CA PHE A 639 -9.19 -15.96 8.13
C PHE A 639 -9.01 -15.62 6.65
N ILE A 640 -7.83 -15.93 6.13
CA ILE A 640 -7.39 -15.55 4.78
C ILE A 640 -8.02 -16.53 3.79
N LYS A 641 -8.73 -16.03 2.79
CA LYS A 641 -9.26 -16.88 1.71
C LYS A 641 -8.10 -17.46 0.89
N HIS A 642 -8.26 -18.67 0.36
CA HIS A 642 -7.23 -19.31 -0.46
C HIS A 642 -6.75 -18.44 -1.63
N ASP A 643 -7.68 -17.76 -2.32
CA ASP A 643 -7.35 -16.84 -3.42
C ASP A 643 -6.55 -15.62 -2.95
N ARG A 644 -6.61 -15.25 -1.66
CA ARG A 644 -5.87 -14.14 -1.05
C ARG A 644 -4.45 -14.53 -0.59
N VAL A 645 -4.16 -15.83 -0.40
CA VAL A 645 -2.85 -16.33 0.06
C VAL A 645 -1.72 -15.84 -0.84
N ASN A 646 -1.94 -15.90 -2.16
CA ASN A 646 -0.93 -15.46 -3.10
C ASN A 646 -0.64 -13.97 -2.95
N PHE A 647 -1.63 -13.13 -2.63
CA PHE A 647 -1.51 -11.67 -2.50
C PHE A 647 -0.82 -11.17 -1.23
N LEU A 648 -0.34 -12.08 -0.37
CA LEU A 648 0.35 -11.73 0.86
C LEU A 648 1.75 -11.16 0.57
N PRO A 649 2.26 -10.24 1.40
CA PRO A 649 3.55 -9.57 1.19
C PRO A 649 4.76 -10.52 1.28
N PHE A 650 4.58 -11.71 1.85
CA PHE A 650 5.63 -12.72 1.99
C PHE A 650 5.09 -14.10 1.60
N ILE A 651 5.96 -14.98 1.10
CA ILE A 651 5.59 -16.38 0.84
C ILE A 651 5.36 -17.09 2.18
N PRO A 652 4.22 -17.76 2.39
CA PRO A 652 3.95 -18.52 3.60
C PRO A 652 4.90 -19.71 3.74
N GLN A 653 5.34 -20.00 4.98
CA GLN A 653 6.14 -21.21 5.26
C GLN A 653 5.31 -22.49 5.10
N ALA A 654 4.02 -22.40 5.40
CA ALA A 654 3.02 -23.44 5.16
C ALA A 654 1.61 -22.81 5.15
N LEU A 655 0.63 -23.54 4.64
CA LEU A 655 -0.80 -23.23 4.77
C LEU A 655 -1.45 -24.21 5.75
N LEU A 656 -2.14 -23.67 6.75
CA LEU A 656 -3.04 -24.42 7.62
C LEU A 656 -4.42 -24.47 6.96
N VAL A 657 -4.87 -25.66 6.57
CA VAL A 657 -6.08 -25.90 5.76
C VAL A 657 -7.04 -26.88 6.44
N SER A 658 -8.33 -26.81 6.11
CA SER A 658 -9.37 -27.73 6.62
C SER A 658 -9.74 -28.87 5.68
N ASP A 659 -9.29 -28.81 4.44
CA ASP A 659 -9.59 -29.76 3.37
C ASP A 659 -8.39 -29.87 2.42
N ASP A 660 -8.50 -30.77 1.44
CA ASP A 660 -7.46 -31.05 0.45
C ASP A 660 -7.66 -30.30 -0.88
N SER A 661 -8.54 -29.29 -0.93
CA SER A 661 -8.85 -28.56 -2.18
C SER A 661 -7.63 -27.90 -2.83
N LEU A 662 -6.63 -27.51 -2.04
CA LEU A 662 -5.38 -26.91 -2.51
C LEU A 662 -4.29 -27.92 -2.91
N LEU A 663 -4.53 -29.22 -2.73
CA LEU A 663 -3.55 -30.25 -3.02
C LEU A 663 -3.23 -30.28 -4.52
N GLY A 664 -1.99 -29.97 -4.89
CA GLY A 664 -1.56 -29.88 -6.29
C GLY A 664 -1.76 -28.51 -6.94
N GLU A 665 -2.50 -27.58 -6.31
CA GLU A 665 -2.68 -26.21 -6.81
C GLU A 665 -1.55 -25.26 -6.36
N THR A 666 -0.81 -25.62 -5.31
CA THR A 666 0.29 -24.82 -4.77
C THR A 666 1.52 -25.66 -4.42
N LYS A 667 2.71 -25.06 -4.57
CA LYS A 667 3.97 -25.63 -4.09
C LYS A 667 4.23 -25.35 -2.61
N ILE A 668 3.41 -24.52 -1.97
CA ILE A 668 3.54 -24.20 -0.54
C ILE A 668 3.14 -25.45 0.27
N PRO A 669 3.90 -25.82 1.33
CA PRO A 669 3.54 -26.94 2.20
C PRO A 669 2.13 -26.79 2.77
N LEU A 670 1.36 -27.88 2.79
CA LEU A 670 -0.03 -27.91 3.22
C LEU A 670 -0.17 -28.76 4.47
N PHE A 671 -0.71 -28.18 5.53
CA PHE A 671 -0.95 -28.83 6.81
C PHE A 671 -2.45 -28.87 7.11
N LEU A 672 -3.02 -30.07 7.06
CA LEU A 672 -4.45 -30.32 7.21
C LEU A 672 -4.83 -30.53 8.68
N VAL A 673 -5.89 -29.87 9.10
CA VAL A 673 -6.53 -30.00 10.42
C VAL A 673 -8.05 -30.08 10.29
N ASP A 674 -8.71 -30.79 11.20
CA ASP A 674 -10.17 -30.96 11.12
C ASP A 674 -10.95 -29.65 11.38
N ASN A 675 -10.40 -28.77 12.22
CA ASN A 675 -11.04 -27.50 12.55
C ASN A 675 -10.00 -26.39 12.72
N ILE A 676 -10.01 -25.42 11.80
CA ILE A 676 -9.05 -24.30 11.77
C ILE A 676 -9.06 -23.50 13.07
N ARG A 677 -10.23 -23.13 13.59
CA ARG A 677 -10.32 -22.33 14.82
C ARG A 677 -9.77 -23.08 16.02
N GLN A 678 -10.10 -24.36 16.13
CA GLN A 678 -9.60 -25.20 17.21
C GLN A 678 -8.08 -25.39 17.09
N ALA A 679 -7.56 -25.62 15.89
CA ALA A 679 -6.13 -25.72 15.65
C ALA A 679 -5.37 -24.44 16.07
N VAL A 680 -5.89 -23.25 15.77
CA VAL A 680 -5.28 -21.99 16.25
C VAL A 680 -5.31 -21.91 17.79
N MET A 681 -6.41 -22.33 18.42
CA MET A 681 -6.50 -22.39 19.89
C MET A 681 -5.49 -23.37 20.49
N ASP A 682 -5.35 -24.56 19.91
CA ASP A 682 -4.45 -25.61 20.38
C ASP A 682 -2.99 -25.21 20.19
N MET A 683 -2.67 -24.59 19.05
CA MET A 683 -1.36 -24.00 18.80
C MET A 683 -1.01 -22.92 19.83
N GLY A 684 -1.96 -22.04 20.17
CA GLY A 684 -1.75 -21.05 21.23
C GLY A 684 -1.51 -21.67 22.61
N ALA A 685 -2.28 -22.72 22.95
CA ALA A 685 -2.12 -23.44 24.22
C ALA A 685 -0.78 -24.19 24.29
N TYR A 686 -0.38 -24.84 23.19
CA TYR A 686 0.91 -25.50 23.04
C TYR A 686 2.05 -24.49 23.19
N ALA A 687 1.99 -23.37 22.47
CA ALA A 687 2.97 -22.29 22.57
C ALA A 687 3.10 -21.78 24.01
N ARG A 688 1.97 -21.53 24.70
CA ARG A 688 2.00 -21.11 26.11
C ARG A 688 2.67 -22.13 27.02
N SER A 689 2.54 -23.43 26.74
CA SER A 689 3.23 -24.48 27.52
C SER A 689 4.75 -24.46 27.35
N LYS A 690 5.26 -23.91 26.24
CA LYS A 690 6.70 -23.80 25.95
C LYS A 690 7.31 -22.48 26.41
N ILE A 691 6.52 -21.41 26.44
CA ILE A 691 6.94 -20.07 26.89
C ILE A 691 7.31 -20.11 28.38
N LYS A 692 8.57 -19.79 28.69
CA LYS A 692 9.09 -19.68 30.06
C LYS A 692 9.04 -18.26 30.64
N GLY A 693 8.96 -17.25 29.77
CA GLY A 693 8.90 -15.84 30.15
C GLY A 693 7.64 -15.45 30.94
N LYS A 694 7.67 -14.24 31.52
CA LYS A 694 6.59 -13.69 32.34
C LYS A 694 5.51 -13.06 31.46
N VAL A 695 4.36 -13.74 31.36
CA VAL A 695 3.14 -13.18 30.78
C VAL A 695 2.47 -12.18 31.73
N ILE A 696 2.13 -11.01 31.21
CA ILE A 696 1.40 -9.92 31.88
C ILE A 696 0.08 -9.71 31.13
N GLY A 697 -1.05 -9.92 31.80
CA GLY A 697 -2.38 -9.70 31.24
C GLY A 697 -2.94 -8.34 31.65
N VAL A 698 -3.45 -7.54 30.72
CA VAL A 698 -4.00 -6.20 31.00
C VAL A 698 -5.47 -6.15 30.61
N THR A 699 -6.34 -5.82 31.56
CA THR A 699 -7.75 -5.55 31.33
C THR A 699 -8.20 -4.26 32.03
N GLY A 700 -9.45 -3.87 31.77
CA GLY A 700 -10.06 -2.65 32.27
C GLY A 700 -11.00 -2.02 31.25
N SER A 701 -11.69 -0.95 31.64
CA SER A 701 -12.66 -0.28 30.76
C SER A 701 -11.94 0.68 29.81
N ALA A 702 -11.03 1.50 30.32
CA ALA A 702 -10.14 2.39 29.56
C ALA A 702 -8.65 2.17 29.90
N GLY A 703 -7.73 2.66 29.06
CA GLY A 703 -6.28 2.64 29.33
C GLY A 703 -5.52 1.34 29.04
N LYS A 704 -6.21 0.26 28.63
CA LYS A 704 -5.59 -1.07 28.35
C LYS A 704 -4.46 -1.00 27.33
N THR A 705 -4.76 -0.59 26.09
CA THR A 705 -3.79 -0.56 24.99
C THR A 705 -2.62 0.36 25.29
N THR A 706 -2.89 1.51 25.91
CA THR A 706 -1.86 2.46 26.37
C THR A 706 -0.95 1.83 27.41
N THR A 707 -1.52 1.14 28.41
CA THR A 707 -0.74 0.43 29.44
C THR A 707 0.12 -0.68 28.84
N VAL A 708 -0.41 -1.44 27.85
CA VAL A 708 0.36 -2.45 27.12
C VAL A 708 1.55 -1.82 26.39
N ALA A 709 1.33 -0.72 25.67
CA ALA A 709 2.39 0.00 24.96
C ALA A 709 3.43 0.62 25.91
N MET A 710 3.00 1.17 27.04
CA MET A 710 3.90 1.67 28.09
C MET A 710 4.73 0.52 28.67
N LEU A 711 4.14 -0.63 29.01
CA LEU A 711 4.85 -1.80 29.52
C LEU A 711 5.90 -2.33 28.54
N GLN A 712 5.60 -2.36 27.24
CA GLN A 712 6.58 -2.73 26.20
C GLN A 712 7.82 -1.81 26.22
N GLN A 713 7.62 -0.53 26.52
CA GLN A 713 8.69 0.46 26.59
C GLN A 713 9.47 0.35 27.90
N VAL A 714 8.77 0.30 29.03
CA VAL A 714 9.41 0.40 30.35
C VAL A 714 10.07 -0.89 30.82
N LEU A 715 9.70 -2.07 30.28
CA LEU A 715 10.30 -3.34 30.67
C LEU A 715 11.63 -3.67 29.94
N LYS A 716 11.97 -2.92 28.88
CA LYS A 716 13.21 -3.10 28.09
C LYS A 716 14.50 -3.18 28.92
N PRO A 717 14.67 -2.46 30.05
CA PRO A 717 15.88 -2.57 30.87
C PRO A 717 16.13 -3.96 31.45
N TRP A 718 15.11 -4.83 31.54
CA TRP A 718 15.24 -6.17 32.15
C TRP A 718 15.19 -7.31 31.15
N GLY A 719 14.99 -7.05 29.85
CA GLY A 719 14.97 -8.09 28.84
C GLY A 719 14.06 -7.79 27.67
N THR A 720 13.89 -8.82 26.85
CA THR A 720 13.07 -8.79 25.64
C THR A 720 11.58 -8.79 25.98
N VAL A 721 10.81 -7.95 25.29
CA VAL A 721 9.37 -7.79 25.53
C VAL A 721 8.61 -8.06 24.23
N ALA A 722 7.78 -9.10 24.23
CA ALA A 722 6.85 -9.38 23.15
C ALA A 722 5.43 -8.96 23.54
N SER A 723 4.56 -8.76 22.55
CA SER A 723 3.21 -8.26 22.81
C SER A 723 2.19 -8.60 21.73
N THR A 724 0.92 -8.35 22.03
CA THR A 724 -0.19 -8.54 21.11
C THR A 724 -0.22 -7.54 19.96
N ALA A 725 -0.64 -7.96 18.77
CA ALA A 725 -1.06 -7.00 17.73
C ALA A 725 -2.41 -6.36 18.10
N HIS A 726 -2.59 -5.09 17.71
CA HIS A 726 -3.77 -4.29 18.07
C HIS A 726 -5.07 -4.97 17.65
N ASN A 727 -6.07 -5.02 18.56
CA ASN A 727 -7.42 -5.64 18.45
C ASN A 727 -7.56 -7.16 18.70
N ALA A 728 -6.48 -7.92 18.82
CA ALA A 728 -6.54 -9.38 19.01
C ALA A 728 -6.60 -9.81 20.50
N ASN A 729 -7.62 -9.36 21.22
CA ASN A 729 -7.74 -9.46 22.70
C ASN A 729 -8.86 -10.42 23.20
N LEU A 730 -9.46 -11.19 22.29
CA LEU A 730 -10.40 -12.29 22.56
C LEU A 730 -9.70 -13.66 22.46
N PRO A 731 -10.31 -14.80 22.86
CA PRO A 731 -9.60 -16.07 23.01
C PRO A 731 -8.79 -16.50 21.77
N LEU A 732 -9.38 -16.38 20.57
CA LEU A 732 -8.71 -16.73 19.32
C LEU A 732 -7.51 -15.80 19.02
N GLY A 733 -7.66 -14.51 19.31
CA GLY A 733 -6.58 -13.52 19.15
C GLY A 733 -5.46 -13.73 20.16
N ILE A 734 -5.78 -14.08 21.41
CA ILE A 734 -4.79 -14.45 22.43
C ILE A 734 -4.04 -15.71 22.00
N ALA A 735 -4.74 -16.72 21.48
CA ALA A 735 -4.10 -17.96 20.98
C ALA A 735 -3.13 -17.66 19.85
N TRP A 736 -3.58 -16.86 18.88
CA TRP A 736 -2.76 -16.41 17.76
C TRP A 736 -1.51 -15.64 18.23
N ASN A 737 -1.66 -14.70 19.16
CA ASN A 737 -0.54 -13.95 19.71
C ASN A 737 0.46 -14.88 20.42
N LEU A 738 0.00 -15.80 21.28
CA LEU A 738 0.86 -16.79 21.93
C LEU A 738 1.60 -17.67 20.92
N ALA A 739 0.93 -18.08 19.86
CA ALA A 739 1.52 -18.88 18.79
C ALA A 739 2.54 -18.09 17.94
N SER A 740 2.57 -16.75 18.01
CA SER A 740 3.35 -15.91 17.09
C SER A 740 4.39 -15.00 17.76
N VAL A 741 4.37 -14.87 19.09
CA VAL A 741 5.44 -14.19 19.82
C VAL A 741 6.69 -15.07 19.90
N PRO A 742 7.90 -14.51 19.94
CA PRO A 742 9.11 -15.29 20.20
C PRO A 742 9.01 -15.99 21.57
N TRP A 743 9.12 -17.32 21.62
CA TRP A 743 8.95 -18.07 22.87
C TRP A 743 10.09 -17.87 23.88
N SER A 744 11.22 -17.35 23.41
CA SER A 744 12.38 -16.95 24.20
C SER A 744 12.21 -15.60 24.91
N SER A 745 11.13 -14.84 24.63
CA SER A 745 10.95 -13.52 25.24
C SER A 745 10.84 -13.58 26.77
N ASP A 746 11.54 -12.68 27.45
CA ASP A 746 11.55 -12.58 28.91
C ASP A 746 10.19 -12.14 29.45
N TYR A 747 9.53 -11.23 28.74
CA TYR A 747 8.22 -10.69 29.07
C TYR A 747 7.27 -10.74 27.87
N ILE A 748 6.00 -11.06 28.13
CA ILE A 748 4.94 -11.05 27.12
C ILE A 748 3.76 -10.25 27.66
N VAL A 749 3.42 -9.13 27.03
CA VAL A 749 2.35 -8.25 27.49
C VAL A 749 1.11 -8.41 26.60
N MET A 750 -0.04 -8.74 27.21
CA MET A 750 -1.26 -9.07 26.49
C MET A 750 -2.47 -8.27 26.94
N GLU A 751 -3.12 -7.61 26.00
CA GLU A 751 -4.44 -7.03 26.24
C GLU A 751 -5.53 -8.13 26.27
N MET A 752 -6.43 -8.07 27.25
CA MET A 752 -7.54 -9.03 27.41
C MET A 752 -8.89 -8.31 27.53
N ALA A 753 -9.78 -8.58 26.57
CA ALA A 753 -11.15 -8.05 26.56
C ALA A 753 -12.10 -8.88 27.45
N ILE A 754 -13.21 -8.26 27.86
CA ILE A 754 -14.14 -8.82 28.85
C ILE A 754 -14.98 -10.01 28.36
N GLY A 755 -15.22 -10.11 27.05
CA GLY A 755 -16.26 -11.00 26.49
C GLY A 755 -16.18 -12.48 26.89
N GLN A 756 -14.98 -13.05 27.00
CA GLN A 756 -14.74 -14.42 27.47
C GLN A 756 -13.53 -14.49 28.41
N MET A 757 -13.54 -13.65 29.46
CA MET A 757 -12.36 -13.43 30.31
C MET A 757 -11.81 -14.73 30.95
N GLN A 758 -12.65 -15.64 31.42
CA GLN A 758 -12.18 -16.92 31.98
C GLN A 758 -11.40 -17.74 30.94
N ARG A 759 -11.85 -17.78 29.68
CA ARG A 759 -11.14 -18.48 28.61
C ARG A 759 -9.84 -17.77 28.23
N ASN A 760 -9.84 -16.44 28.22
CA ASN A 760 -8.64 -15.63 28.03
C ASN A 760 -7.60 -15.95 29.11
N ALA A 761 -8.02 -15.96 30.38
CA ALA A 761 -7.16 -16.27 31.53
C ALA A 761 -6.59 -17.69 31.44
N SER A 762 -7.43 -18.69 31.18
CA SER A 762 -7.01 -20.09 31.07
C SER A 762 -5.97 -20.32 29.96
N LEU A 763 -6.09 -19.58 28.86
CA LEU A 763 -5.15 -19.67 27.74
C LEU A 763 -3.84 -18.94 28.04
N ALA A 764 -3.91 -17.70 28.53
CA ALA A 764 -2.75 -16.87 28.76
C ALA A 764 -1.98 -17.18 30.05
N ARG A 765 -2.66 -17.70 31.09
CA ARG A 765 -2.09 -17.97 32.42
C ARG A 765 -1.13 -16.86 32.89
N PRO A 766 -1.64 -15.62 33.08
CA PRO A 766 -0.80 -14.47 33.35
C PRO A 766 -0.13 -14.60 34.74
N HIS A 767 1.13 -14.20 34.85
CA HIS A 767 1.83 -14.13 36.15
C HIS A 767 1.51 -12.82 36.88
N VAL A 768 1.29 -11.75 36.10
CA VAL A 768 0.79 -10.47 36.60
C VAL A 768 -0.46 -10.11 35.82
N ALA A 769 -1.54 -9.77 36.52
CA ALA A 769 -2.79 -9.32 35.90
C ALA A 769 -3.09 -7.88 36.33
N VAL A 770 -3.27 -6.98 35.36
CA VAL A 770 -3.55 -5.57 35.59
C VAL A 770 -5.03 -5.30 35.33
N VAL A 771 -5.70 -4.65 36.28
CA VAL A 771 -7.03 -4.08 36.12
C VAL A 771 -6.90 -2.55 36.18
N THR A 772 -6.94 -1.88 35.02
CA THR A 772 -6.65 -0.44 34.93
C THR A 772 -7.76 0.43 35.54
N ASN A 773 -9.02 0.06 35.36
CA ASN A 773 -10.22 0.68 35.94
C ASN A 773 -11.48 -0.12 35.60
N ILE A 774 -12.55 0.10 36.36
CA ILE A 774 -13.94 -0.27 36.06
C ILE A 774 -14.74 1.02 35.87
N GLN A 775 -15.49 1.10 34.77
CA GLN A 775 -16.21 2.31 34.36
C GLN A 775 -17.43 1.89 33.53
N ALA A 776 -18.38 2.81 33.33
CA ALA A 776 -19.53 2.63 32.46
C ALA A 776 -19.09 2.44 30.99
N ALA A 777 -18.88 1.18 30.61
CA ALA A 777 -18.56 0.74 29.26
C ALA A 777 -19.07 -0.70 29.09
N HIS A 778 -19.59 -1.03 27.90
CA HIS A 778 -20.20 -2.34 27.60
C HIS A 778 -21.42 -2.67 28.50
N LEU A 779 -22.11 -1.66 29.04
CA LEU A 779 -23.26 -1.84 29.91
C LEU A 779 -24.46 -2.43 29.15
N GLU A 780 -24.57 -2.16 27.84
CA GLU A 780 -25.58 -2.78 26.99
C GLU A 780 -25.55 -4.32 27.06
N TYR A 781 -24.36 -4.92 27.15
CA TYR A 781 -24.18 -6.37 27.19
C TYR A 781 -24.06 -6.95 28.61
N HIS A 782 -23.76 -6.11 29.60
CA HIS A 782 -23.33 -6.56 30.93
C HIS A 782 -24.11 -5.91 32.09
N GLY A 783 -25.04 -5.00 31.82
CA GLY A 783 -25.94 -4.41 32.80
C GLY A 783 -25.27 -3.31 33.64
N THR A 784 -24.46 -3.70 34.62
CA THR A 784 -23.91 -2.79 35.65
C THR A 784 -22.38 -2.82 35.69
N THR A 785 -21.77 -1.76 36.24
CA THR A 785 -20.32 -1.72 36.48
C THR A 785 -19.86 -2.80 37.45
N GLU A 786 -20.67 -3.18 38.44
CA GLU A 786 -20.41 -4.34 39.30
C GLU A 786 -20.30 -5.65 38.51
N THR A 787 -21.19 -5.86 37.53
CA THR A 787 -21.15 -7.06 36.68
C THR A 787 -19.91 -7.04 35.77
N VAL A 788 -19.54 -5.86 35.27
CA VAL A 788 -18.30 -5.64 34.52
C VAL A 788 -17.07 -5.97 35.40
N ALA A 789 -17.05 -5.54 36.65
CA ALA A 789 -16.00 -5.83 37.62
C ALA A 789 -15.87 -7.34 37.88
N ARG A 790 -16.97 -8.03 38.17
CA ARG A 790 -16.98 -9.50 38.39
C ARG A 790 -16.45 -10.24 37.17
N LYS A 791 -16.90 -9.88 35.97
CA LYS A 791 -16.44 -10.53 34.72
C LYS A 791 -14.97 -10.25 34.42
N LYS A 792 -14.47 -9.02 34.59
CA LYS A 792 -13.04 -8.70 34.39
C LYS A 792 -12.16 -9.39 35.43
N SER A 793 -12.65 -9.57 36.66
CA SER A 793 -11.94 -10.28 37.73
C SER A 793 -11.70 -11.76 37.44
N LEU A 794 -12.41 -12.35 36.48
CA LEU A 794 -12.10 -13.70 35.98
C LEU A 794 -10.71 -13.78 35.32
N ILE A 795 -10.01 -12.66 35.10
CA ILE A 795 -8.59 -12.67 34.69
C ILE A 795 -7.70 -13.40 35.71
N PHE A 796 -8.11 -13.41 36.99
CA PHE A 796 -7.37 -14.06 38.08
C PHE A 796 -7.57 -15.58 38.13
N SER A 797 -8.61 -16.12 37.49
CA SER A 797 -9.07 -17.50 37.71
C SER A 797 -8.10 -18.60 37.29
N ALA A 798 -7.10 -18.26 36.47
CA ALA A 798 -6.11 -19.19 35.94
C ALA A 798 -4.67 -18.68 36.11
N MET A 799 -4.47 -17.72 37.03
CA MET A 799 -3.14 -17.27 37.42
C MET A 799 -2.41 -18.39 38.20
N PRO A 800 -1.09 -18.55 38.02
CA PRO A 800 -0.32 -19.51 38.80
C PRO A 800 -0.18 -19.04 40.25
N PHE A 801 0.14 -19.98 41.14
CA PHE A 801 0.49 -19.68 42.53
C PHE A 801 1.62 -18.65 42.62
N GLY A 802 1.46 -17.67 43.51
CA GLY A 802 2.39 -16.55 43.65
C GLY A 802 2.25 -15.47 42.57
N GLY A 803 1.19 -15.51 41.76
CA GLY A 803 0.84 -14.42 40.84
C GLY A 803 0.44 -13.13 41.56
N VAL A 804 0.50 -12.01 40.84
CA VAL A 804 0.23 -10.67 41.38
C VAL A 804 -0.87 -9.96 40.58
N ALA A 805 -1.88 -9.46 41.28
CA ALA A 805 -2.90 -8.57 40.74
C ALA A 805 -2.48 -7.11 40.96
N VAL A 806 -2.40 -6.34 39.88
CA VAL A 806 -2.17 -4.89 39.90
C VAL A 806 -3.52 -4.20 39.70
N ILE A 807 -4.00 -3.50 40.72
CA ILE A 807 -5.39 -3.01 40.75
C ILE A 807 -5.42 -1.51 41.04
N ASN A 808 -6.22 -0.77 40.28
CA ASN A 808 -6.46 0.64 40.55
C ASN A 808 -7.30 0.81 41.82
N ARG A 809 -6.78 1.50 42.84
CA ARG A 809 -7.47 1.73 44.11
C ARG A 809 -8.55 2.80 44.04
N ASP A 810 -8.53 3.64 43.02
CA ASP A 810 -9.46 4.77 42.88
C ASP A 810 -10.82 4.37 42.28
N MET A 811 -11.05 3.09 42.00
CA MET A 811 -12.31 2.63 41.40
C MET A 811 -13.35 2.27 42.48
N ASP A 812 -14.61 2.61 42.21
CA ASP A 812 -15.73 2.32 43.14
C ASP A 812 -15.89 0.81 43.38
N GLU A 813 -15.60 -0.03 42.37
CA GLU A 813 -15.66 -1.49 42.48
C GLU A 813 -14.40 -2.14 43.08
N TRP A 814 -13.57 -1.39 43.82
CA TRP A 814 -12.36 -1.89 44.47
C TRP A 814 -12.60 -3.21 45.22
N ASP A 815 -13.58 -3.23 46.12
CA ASP A 815 -13.86 -4.39 46.99
C ASP A 815 -14.22 -5.67 46.19
N ILE A 816 -14.90 -5.52 45.04
CA ILE A 816 -15.27 -6.63 44.19
C ILE A 816 -14.03 -7.25 43.54
N VAL A 817 -13.15 -6.40 43.00
CA VAL A 817 -11.96 -6.86 42.26
C VAL A 817 -10.89 -7.37 43.22
N GLU A 818 -10.66 -6.68 44.34
CA GLU A 818 -9.74 -7.13 45.39
C GLU A 818 -10.23 -8.45 46.01
N GLY A 819 -11.52 -8.54 46.38
CA GLY A 819 -12.10 -9.75 46.94
C GLY A 819 -11.99 -10.95 45.98
N ALA A 820 -12.10 -10.73 44.68
CA ALA A 820 -11.87 -11.77 43.69
C ALA A 820 -10.39 -12.22 43.63
N ALA A 821 -9.43 -11.29 43.70
CA ALA A 821 -8.02 -11.64 43.77
C ALA A 821 -7.71 -12.47 45.04
N GLN A 822 -8.25 -12.07 46.18
CA GLN A 822 -8.13 -12.80 47.45
C GLN A 822 -8.75 -14.20 47.38
N HIS A 823 -9.94 -14.33 46.77
CA HIS A 823 -10.61 -15.61 46.57
C HIS A 823 -9.74 -16.63 45.80
N TYR A 824 -8.98 -16.16 44.81
CA TYR A 824 -8.03 -16.99 44.05
C TYR A 824 -6.63 -17.07 44.69
N GLY A 825 -6.41 -16.50 45.88
CA GLY A 825 -5.13 -16.52 46.58
C GLY A 825 -4.03 -15.69 45.90
N ILE A 826 -4.42 -14.64 45.15
CA ILE A 826 -3.51 -13.77 44.39
C ILE A 826 -3.13 -12.55 45.23
N SER A 827 -1.84 -12.21 45.26
CA SER A 827 -1.35 -11.03 45.99
C SER A 827 -1.71 -9.75 45.25
N VAL A 828 -2.09 -8.70 45.98
CA VAL A 828 -2.50 -7.42 45.38
C VAL A 828 -1.43 -6.35 45.55
N ILE A 829 -1.13 -5.63 44.46
CA ILE A 829 -0.41 -4.36 44.47
C ILE A 829 -1.33 -3.30 43.90
N SER A 830 -1.68 -2.33 44.74
CA SER A 830 -2.57 -1.24 44.36
C SER A 830 -1.81 -0.05 43.78
N PHE A 831 -2.44 0.65 42.84
CA PHE A 831 -1.97 1.95 42.35
C PHE A 831 -3.12 2.96 42.31
N GLY A 832 -2.82 4.24 42.45
CA GLY A 832 -3.87 5.27 42.38
C GLY A 832 -3.49 6.58 43.05
N THR A 833 -4.46 7.47 43.22
CA THR A 833 -4.35 8.67 44.05
C THR A 833 -4.73 8.41 45.51
N HIS A 834 -5.44 7.30 45.78
CA HIS A 834 -5.86 6.94 47.13
C HIS A 834 -4.65 6.83 48.08
N PRO A 835 -4.74 7.37 49.33
CA PRO A 835 -3.63 7.39 50.28
C PRO A 835 -3.00 6.03 50.60
N GLU A 836 -3.81 4.96 50.57
CA GLU A 836 -3.38 3.59 50.83
C GLU A 836 -2.90 2.83 49.59
N SER A 837 -2.74 3.51 48.45
CA SER A 837 -2.19 2.88 47.24
C SER A 837 -0.72 2.52 47.46
N ASN A 838 -0.32 1.31 47.07
CA ASN A 838 1.09 0.90 47.17
C ASN A 838 2.01 1.69 46.24
N ILE A 839 1.49 2.09 45.08
CA ILE A 839 2.08 3.05 44.16
C ILE A 839 1.13 4.24 44.06
N ARG A 840 1.45 5.36 44.72
CA ARG A 840 0.53 6.50 44.86
C ARG A 840 0.95 7.68 43.99
N LEU A 841 0.01 8.28 43.27
CA LEU A 841 0.23 9.55 42.55
C LEU A 841 0.13 10.69 43.56
N VAL A 842 1.26 11.32 43.87
CA VAL A 842 1.34 12.45 44.81
C VAL A 842 1.03 13.76 44.07
N ASN A 843 1.60 13.93 42.87
CA ASN A 843 1.36 15.12 42.05
C ASN A 843 1.54 14.82 40.55
N PHE A 844 0.81 15.54 39.71
CA PHE A 844 1.02 15.59 38.26
C PHE A 844 1.04 17.06 37.83
N LYS A 845 2.17 17.50 37.27
CA LYS A 845 2.34 18.86 36.76
C LYS A 845 2.18 18.85 35.24
N PRO A 846 1.07 19.36 34.70
CA PRO A 846 0.79 19.27 33.26
C PRO A 846 1.75 20.10 32.41
N GLU A 847 2.38 21.15 32.97
CA GLU A 847 3.19 22.11 32.21
C GLU A 847 4.46 21.46 31.63
N ASN A 848 4.97 20.42 32.30
CA ASN A 848 6.16 19.68 31.92
C ASN A 848 5.95 18.16 31.91
N ASN A 849 4.71 17.69 32.06
CA ASN A 849 4.35 16.28 32.23
C ASN A 849 5.12 15.58 33.36
N GLU A 850 5.48 16.30 34.42
CA GLU A 850 6.17 15.73 35.57
C GLU A 850 5.19 14.96 36.47
N VAL A 851 5.54 13.71 36.76
CA VAL A 851 4.82 12.81 37.65
C VAL A 851 5.64 12.64 38.92
N VAL A 852 5.04 12.93 40.07
CA VAL A 852 5.60 12.61 41.39
C VAL A 852 4.79 11.45 41.97
N ALA A 853 5.44 10.31 42.16
CA ALA A 853 4.83 9.10 42.68
C ALA A 853 5.54 8.61 43.95
N GLU A 854 4.78 8.07 44.89
CA GLU A 854 5.31 7.35 46.04
C GLU A 854 5.24 5.85 45.79
N CYS A 855 6.36 5.14 45.95
CA CYS A 855 6.47 3.71 45.59
C CYS A 855 6.65 2.78 46.81
N GLY A 856 5.91 3.05 47.89
CA GLY A 856 6.02 2.36 49.17
C GLY A 856 7.19 2.84 50.02
N ASP A 857 7.10 2.60 51.33
CA ASP A 857 8.13 2.96 52.34
C ASP A 857 8.54 4.45 52.34
N GLY A 858 7.66 5.35 51.89
CA GLY A 858 7.92 6.79 51.82
C GLY A 858 8.85 7.22 50.68
N ILE A 859 9.20 6.32 49.75
CA ILE A 859 10.10 6.64 48.63
C ILE A 859 9.36 7.44 47.57
N LEU A 860 9.75 8.69 47.38
CA LEU A 860 9.27 9.56 46.30
C LEU A 860 10.14 9.44 45.06
N LEU A 861 9.50 9.19 43.92
CA LEU A 861 10.09 9.19 42.59
C LEU A 861 9.48 10.33 41.78
N SER A 862 10.32 11.11 41.10
CA SER A 862 9.87 12.09 40.10
C SER A 862 10.40 11.69 38.73
N PHE A 863 9.55 11.78 37.71
CA PHE A 863 9.89 11.49 36.31
C PHE A 863 9.02 12.26 35.33
N ILE A 864 9.52 12.45 34.11
CA ILE A 864 8.78 13.08 33.01
C ILE A 864 8.10 12.01 32.17
N LEU A 865 6.85 12.25 31.78
CA LEU A 865 6.12 11.38 30.87
C LEU A 865 6.10 11.95 29.45
N GLY A 866 6.41 11.12 28.45
CA GLY A 866 6.43 11.54 27.04
C GLY A 866 5.04 11.79 26.42
N ALA A 867 3.96 11.48 27.15
CA ALA A 867 2.58 11.73 26.74
C ALA A 867 1.84 12.55 27.82
N PRO A 868 1.09 13.60 27.42
CA PRO A 868 0.40 14.47 28.37
C PRO A 868 -0.89 13.87 28.94
N GLY A 869 -1.32 14.42 30.07
CA GLY A 869 -2.59 14.10 30.73
C GLY A 869 -2.45 13.21 31.97
N LYS A 870 -3.24 13.50 33.01
CA LYS A 870 -3.24 12.75 34.28
C LYS A 870 -3.57 11.25 34.10
N HIS A 871 -4.44 10.93 33.15
CA HIS A 871 -4.78 9.54 32.83
C HIS A 871 -3.57 8.76 32.27
N MET A 872 -2.63 9.41 31.58
CA MET A 872 -1.36 8.81 31.16
C MET A 872 -0.46 8.55 32.37
N ALA A 873 -0.39 9.48 33.33
CA ALA A 873 0.33 9.29 34.59
C ALA A 873 -0.22 8.08 35.38
N MET A 874 -1.54 7.91 35.44
CA MET A 874 -2.17 6.74 36.08
C MET A 874 -1.78 5.41 35.42
N ASN A 875 -1.70 5.36 34.08
CA ASN A 875 -1.20 4.18 33.36
C ASN A 875 0.29 3.93 33.64
N ALA A 876 1.09 4.99 33.78
CA ALA A 876 2.50 4.87 34.15
C ALA A 876 2.67 4.28 35.57
N LEU A 877 1.82 4.67 36.52
CA LEU A 877 1.80 4.07 37.86
C LEU A 877 1.42 2.58 37.84
N ALA A 878 0.46 2.19 37.00
CA ALA A 878 0.16 0.77 36.78
C ALA A 878 1.39 0.01 36.28
N CYS A 879 2.20 0.62 35.40
CA CYS A 879 3.45 0.02 34.91
C CYS A 879 4.50 -0.13 36.03
N LEU A 880 4.66 0.87 36.89
CA LEU A 880 5.54 0.78 38.06
C LEU A 880 5.08 -0.31 39.04
N ALA A 881 3.77 -0.44 39.25
CA ALA A 881 3.18 -1.51 40.07
C ALA A 881 3.44 -2.91 39.47
N VAL A 882 3.38 -3.06 38.14
CA VAL A 882 3.76 -4.31 37.46
C VAL A 882 5.24 -4.64 37.70
N ILE A 883 6.15 -3.67 37.55
CA ILE A 883 7.58 -3.86 37.78
C ILE A 883 7.85 -4.31 39.22
N LYS A 884 7.19 -3.65 40.20
CA LYS A 884 7.25 -4.07 41.60
C LYS A 884 6.68 -5.47 41.83
N GLY A 885 5.58 -5.82 41.15
CA GLY A 885 4.98 -7.16 41.18
C GLY A 885 5.86 -8.25 40.58
N LEU A 886 6.69 -7.90 39.59
CA LEU A 886 7.74 -8.76 39.05
C LEU A 886 8.97 -8.85 39.96
N LYS A 887 8.97 -8.13 41.10
CA LYS A 887 10.09 -8.00 42.06
C LYS A 887 11.34 -7.39 41.44
N LEU A 888 11.15 -6.45 40.52
CA LEU A 888 12.21 -5.70 39.86
C LEU A 888 12.31 -4.29 40.47
N ASP A 889 13.49 -3.68 40.35
CA ASP A 889 13.71 -2.28 40.73
C ASP A 889 12.94 -1.35 39.77
N VAL A 890 12.23 -0.35 40.27
CA VAL A 890 11.46 0.57 39.42
C VAL A 890 12.31 1.66 38.75
N ARG A 891 13.51 1.94 39.27
CA ARG A 891 14.34 3.09 38.83
C ARG A 891 14.72 3.05 37.34
N PRO A 892 15.15 1.92 36.75
CA PRO A 892 15.44 1.85 35.32
C PRO A 892 14.25 2.14 34.39
N ALA A 893 13.01 1.93 34.86
CA ALA A 893 11.83 2.26 34.06
C ALA A 893 11.60 3.77 33.97
N LEU A 894 12.05 4.56 34.95
CA LEU A 894 11.85 6.00 34.96
C LEU A 894 12.52 6.69 33.77
N SER A 895 13.70 6.22 33.36
CA SER A 895 14.40 6.74 32.16
C SER A 895 13.70 6.36 30.85
N MET A 896 12.78 5.39 30.87
CA MET A 896 12.02 4.95 29.69
C MET A 896 10.71 5.72 29.52
N MET A 897 10.19 6.35 30.58
CA MET A 897 8.92 7.10 30.58
C MET A 897 8.90 8.33 29.63
N PRO A 898 9.97 9.14 29.50
CA PRO A 898 9.99 10.27 28.57
C PRO A 898 9.98 9.84 27.10
N LEU A 899 10.43 8.61 26.81
CA LEU A 899 10.52 8.06 25.46
C LEU A 899 9.19 7.47 24.98
N PHE A 900 8.18 7.35 25.85
CA PHE A 900 6.87 6.85 25.49
C PHE A 900 6.12 7.87 24.63
N LYS A 901 5.59 7.43 23.49
CA LYS A 901 4.69 8.21 22.64
C LYS A 901 3.27 7.68 22.78
N ALA A 902 2.28 8.57 22.81
CA ALA A 902 0.87 8.18 22.82
C ALA A 902 0.55 7.30 21.60
N VAL A 903 -0.32 6.32 21.79
CA VAL A 903 -0.78 5.44 20.70
C VAL A 903 -1.75 6.23 19.82
N SER A 904 -1.67 6.06 18.50
CA SER A 904 -2.56 6.75 17.56
C SER A 904 -4.05 6.56 17.92
N GLY A 905 -4.82 7.64 17.83
CA GLY A 905 -6.23 7.67 18.24
C GLY A 905 -6.48 7.56 19.74
N ARG A 906 -5.44 7.68 20.58
CA ARG A 906 -5.51 7.58 22.06
C ARG A 906 -4.78 8.74 22.76
N GLY A 907 -5.02 9.97 22.31
CA GLY A 907 -4.49 11.19 22.91
C GLY A 907 -3.17 11.66 22.29
N GLU A 908 -2.88 11.28 21.05
CA GLU A 908 -1.73 11.81 20.31
C GLU A 908 -1.97 13.27 19.93
N ILE A 909 -0.95 14.13 20.09
CA ILE A 909 -1.01 15.53 19.67
C ILE A 909 -0.22 15.69 18.37
N LEU A 910 -0.91 16.12 17.31
CA LEU A 910 -0.35 16.31 15.98
C LEU A 910 -0.41 17.79 15.60
N ARG A 911 0.62 18.27 14.90
CA ARG A 911 0.60 19.59 14.25
C ARG A 911 0.25 19.39 12.77
N LEU A 912 -0.83 20.00 12.32
CA LEU A 912 -1.38 19.85 10.97
C LEU A 912 -1.59 21.22 10.32
N HIS A 913 -1.84 21.23 9.02
CA HIS A 913 -2.18 22.43 8.25
C HIS A 913 -3.51 22.24 7.52
N PHE A 914 -4.31 23.29 7.43
CA PHE A 914 -5.51 23.32 6.60
C PHE A 914 -5.50 24.60 5.78
N ASN A 915 -5.42 24.48 4.44
CA ASN A 915 -5.27 25.63 3.53
C ASN A 915 -4.13 26.59 3.94
N GLY A 916 -3.00 26.05 4.37
CA GLY A 916 -1.83 26.83 4.83
C GLY A 916 -1.91 27.32 6.28
N ILE A 917 -3.05 27.18 6.97
CA ILE A 917 -3.20 27.60 8.38
C ILE A 917 -2.76 26.46 9.30
N PRO A 918 -1.74 26.65 10.17
CA PRO A 918 -1.31 25.61 11.10
C PRO A 918 -2.26 25.52 12.30
N PHE A 919 -2.59 24.29 12.71
CA PHE A 919 -3.39 23.99 13.89
C PHE A 919 -2.87 22.70 14.56
N TYR A 920 -3.38 22.40 15.74
CA TYR A 920 -3.03 21.22 16.53
C TYR A 920 -4.24 20.32 16.72
N LEU A 921 -4.02 19.01 16.65
CA LEU A 921 -5.05 17.98 16.79
C LEU A 921 -4.69 17.03 17.93
N ILE A 922 -5.56 16.92 18.93
CA ILE A 922 -5.59 15.82 19.88
C ILE A 922 -6.47 14.69 19.31
N ASP A 923 -5.81 13.66 18.79
CA ASP A 923 -6.45 12.49 18.20
C ASP A 923 -6.77 11.45 19.28
N ASP A 924 -8.02 11.44 19.77
CA ASP A 924 -8.55 10.46 20.73
C ASP A 924 -9.84 9.80 20.20
N ALA A 925 -9.92 9.64 18.87
CA ALA A 925 -11.12 9.22 18.15
C ALA A 925 -11.29 7.69 18.04
N TYR A 926 -10.51 6.89 18.78
CA TYR A 926 -10.60 5.42 18.70
C TYR A 926 -11.83 4.86 19.40
N ASN A 927 -12.11 5.30 20.63
CA ASN A 927 -13.31 4.89 21.37
C ASN A 927 -13.66 5.92 22.45
N ALA A 928 -14.92 5.91 22.92
CA ALA A 928 -15.37 6.78 23.98
C ALA A 928 -16.27 6.07 25.00
N ASN A 929 -16.20 6.57 26.21
CA ASN A 929 -17.02 6.29 27.38
C ASN A 929 -16.96 7.52 28.31
N PRO A 930 -17.84 7.65 29.33
CA PRO A 930 -17.97 8.89 30.10
C PRO A 930 -16.67 9.39 30.73
N SER A 931 -15.91 8.50 31.37
CA SER A 931 -14.66 8.88 32.03
C SER A 931 -13.53 9.18 31.04
N SER A 932 -13.45 8.44 29.92
CA SER A 932 -12.48 8.76 28.87
C SER A 932 -12.77 10.12 28.22
N MET A 933 -14.05 10.48 28.02
CA MET A 933 -14.44 11.81 27.51
C MET A 933 -13.98 12.91 28.46
N LYS A 934 -14.25 12.75 29.76
CA LYS A 934 -13.77 13.67 30.79
C LYS A 934 -12.25 13.79 30.78
N SER A 935 -11.52 12.68 30.68
CA SER A 935 -10.06 12.66 30.67
C SER A 935 -9.47 13.38 29.45
N ALA A 936 -10.12 13.28 28.29
CA ALA A 936 -9.71 13.96 27.07
C ALA A 936 -9.98 15.47 27.13
N ILE A 937 -11.12 15.88 27.69
CA ILE A 937 -11.45 17.30 27.94
C ILE A 937 -10.46 17.90 28.95
N GLU A 938 -10.17 17.19 30.06
CA GLU A 938 -9.17 17.63 31.04
C GLU A 938 -7.78 17.77 30.41
N MET A 939 -7.37 16.80 29.58
CA MET A 939 -6.12 16.89 28.83
C MET A 939 -6.08 18.11 27.93
N ALA A 940 -7.13 18.35 27.13
CA ALA A 940 -7.21 19.52 26.26
C ALA A 940 -7.07 20.83 27.05
N ASN A 941 -7.72 20.93 28.22
CA ASN A 941 -7.59 22.10 29.10
C ASN A 941 -6.14 22.32 29.57
N THR A 942 -5.45 21.25 29.95
CA THR A 942 -4.06 21.35 30.44
C THR A 942 -3.06 21.69 29.34
N VAL A 943 -3.27 21.14 28.13
CA VAL A 943 -2.39 21.36 26.98
C VAL A 943 -2.50 22.82 26.51
N SER A 944 -3.70 23.39 26.49
CA SER A 944 -3.94 24.78 26.08
C SER A 944 -3.26 25.86 26.92
N CYS A 945 -2.67 25.52 28.07
CA CYS A 945 -1.87 26.45 28.85
C CYS A 945 -0.55 26.86 28.15
N ASP A 946 -0.15 26.15 27.10
CA ASP A 946 0.98 26.54 26.25
C ASP A 946 0.57 27.70 25.30
N PRO A 947 1.32 28.81 25.27
CA PRO A 947 0.98 30.00 24.49
C PRO A 947 0.96 29.78 22.96
N ARG A 948 1.42 28.64 22.46
CA ARG A 948 1.36 28.27 21.04
C ARG A 948 -0.04 27.84 20.59
N TYR A 949 -0.95 27.54 21.51
CA TYR A 949 -2.32 27.15 21.20
C TYR A 949 -3.25 28.37 21.20
N GLY A 950 -4.06 28.48 20.14
CA GLY A 950 -5.11 29.47 19.95
C GLY A 950 -6.42 29.01 20.55
N ARG A 951 -7.50 28.99 19.76
CA ARG A 951 -8.84 28.61 20.24
C ARG A 951 -8.94 27.11 20.50
N ARG A 952 -9.78 26.74 21.46
CA ARG A 952 -10.09 25.35 21.83
C ARG A 952 -11.36 24.90 21.15
N ILE A 953 -11.23 23.92 20.27
CA ILE A 953 -12.33 23.38 19.49
C ILE A 953 -12.53 21.91 19.84
N PHE A 954 -13.72 21.54 20.30
CA PHE A 954 -14.03 20.14 20.62
C PHE A 954 -14.92 19.54 19.54
N ILE A 955 -14.60 18.33 19.08
CA ILE A 955 -15.39 17.54 18.14
C ILE A 955 -15.71 16.21 18.85
N LEU A 956 -16.89 16.14 19.46
CA LEU A 956 -17.30 15.04 20.32
C LEU A 956 -18.48 14.29 19.71
N GLY A 957 -18.40 12.96 19.69
CA GLY A 957 -19.47 12.10 19.19
C GLY A 957 -20.02 11.16 20.25
N ASP A 958 -21.17 10.54 19.96
CA ASP A 958 -21.84 9.59 20.86
C ASP A 958 -20.90 8.53 21.45
N MET A 959 -21.16 8.20 22.72
CA MET A 959 -20.61 7.09 23.48
C MET A 959 -21.54 5.89 23.37
N LEU A 960 -21.14 4.89 22.59
CA LEU A 960 -21.94 3.69 22.33
C LEU A 960 -21.81 2.66 23.47
N GLU A 961 -22.71 1.68 23.48
CA GLU A 961 -22.72 0.52 24.41
C GLU A 961 -22.97 0.86 25.89
N LEU A 962 -23.62 2.00 26.16
CA LEU A 962 -23.98 2.46 27.52
C LEU A 962 -25.34 1.93 28.03
N GLY A 963 -26.09 1.20 27.20
CA GLY A 963 -27.39 0.63 27.57
C GLY A 963 -28.44 1.71 27.86
N VAL A 964 -29.39 1.41 28.76
CA VAL A 964 -30.56 2.26 29.04
C VAL A 964 -30.21 3.63 29.65
N GLN A 965 -29.01 3.79 30.20
CA GLN A 965 -28.54 5.04 30.81
C GLN A 965 -27.75 5.93 29.83
N ALA A 966 -27.67 5.57 28.54
CA ALA A 966 -26.89 6.30 27.53
C ALA A 966 -27.23 7.80 27.54
N GLN A 967 -28.51 8.17 27.51
CA GLN A 967 -28.94 9.57 27.50
C GLN A 967 -28.48 10.34 28.74
N GLN A 968 -28.58 9.73 29.93
CA GLN A 968 -28.14 10.34 31.18
C GLN A 968 -26.63 10.61 31.16
N TYR A 969 -25.83 9.64 30.76
CA TYR A 969 -24.36 9.79 30.70
C TYR A 969 -23.91 10.86 29.70
N HIS A 970 -24.61 11.01 28.57
CA HIS A 970 -24.34 12.11 27.64
C HIS A 970 -24.72 13.45 28.23
N PHE A 971 -25.88 13.54 28.89
CA PHE A 971 -26.33 14.78 29.53
C PHE A 971 -25.38 15.24 30.65
N GLU A 972 -24.83 14.31 31.43
CA GLU A 972 -23.83 14.59 32.47
C GLU A 972 -22.51 15.14 31.89
N LEU A 973 -22.14 14.76 30.66
CA LEU A 973 -20.94 15.27 29.98
C LEU A 973 -20.98 16.78 29.75
N ALA A 974 -22.18 17.38 29.60
CA ALA A 974 -22.33 18.81 29.36
C ALA A 974 -21.65 19.64 30.46
N ALA A 975 -21.74 19.22 31.72
CA ALA A 975 -21.12 19.95 32.83
C ALA A 975 -19.60 20.07 32.69
N GLU A 976 -18.94 19.02 32.19
CA GLU A 976 -17.48 19.02 31.95
C GLU A 976 -17.09 19.89 30.75
N ILE A 977 -17.91 19.88 29.69
CA ILE A 977 -17.71 20.75 28.53
C ILE A 977 -17.88 22.22 28.95
N ILE A 978 -18.91 22.53 29.75
CA ILE A 978 -19.17 23.89 30.25
C ILE A 978 -18.01 24.40 31.09
N ARG A 979 -17.55 23.59 32.05
CA ARG A 979 -16.41 23.89 32.92
C ARG A 979 -15.11 24.11 32.14
N SER A 980 -14.94 23.43 31.01
CA SER A 980 -13.79 23.60 30.13
C SER A 980 -13.83 24.92 29.35
N SER A 981 -15.02 25.45 29.10
CA SER A 981 -15.29 26.69 28.34
C SER A 981 -14.55 26.73 26.98
N PRO A 982 -14.77 25.72 26.10
CA PRO A 982 -14.18 25.73 24.76
C PRO A 982 -14.77 26.86 23.92
N ASP A 983 -13.99 27.36 22.96
CA ASP A 983 -14.42 28.41 22.03
C ASP A 983 -15.49 27.91 21.05
N LYS A 984 -15.44 26.62 20.70
CA LYS A 984 -16.44 25.98 19.82
C LYS A 984 -16.57 24.48 20.06
N VAL A 985 -17.77 23.94 19.91
CA VAL A 985 -18.05 22.50 20.03
C VAL A 985 -18.83 21.98 18.82
N TYR A 986 -18.35 20.91 18.20
CA TYR A 986 -19.07 20.13 17.18
C TYR A 986 -19.50 18.81 17.82
N LEU A 987 -20.79 18.55 17.79
CA LEU A 987 -21.44 17.42 18.45
C LEU A 987 -22.03 16.49 17.40
N VAL A 988 -21.76 15.18 17.52
CA VAL A 988 -22.19 14.19 16.51
C VAL A 988 -22.93 13.00 17.13
N GLY A 989 -24.11 12.70 16.60
CA GLY A 989 -24.93 11.56 17.01
C GLY A 989 -26.15 11.94 17.83
N ASP A 990 -27.08 11.00 17.98
CA ASP A 990 -28.43 11.25 18.47
C ASP A 990 -28.44 11.71 19.94
N TYR A 991 -27.59 11.11 20.79
CA TYR A 991 -27.54 11.46 22.21
C TYR A 991 -26.87 12.82 22.45
N MET A 992 -25.95 13.21 21.58
CA MET A 992 -25.30 14.52 21.64
C MET A 992 -26.24 15.70 21.31
N LYS A 993 -27.44 15.45 20.76
CA LYS A 993 -28.41 16.51 20.47
C LYS A 993 -28.86 17.24 21.74
N ALA A 994 -29.25 16.51 22.79
CA ALA A 994 -29.65 17.08 24.07
C ALA A 994 -28.49 17.81 24.77
N VAL A 995 -27.25 17.35 24.55
CA VAL A 995 -26.05 18.05 25.04
C VAL A 995 -25.93 19.40 24.36
N SER A 996 -26.16 19.49 23.05
CA SER A 996 -26.06 20.74 22.29
C SER A 996 -27.04 21.81 22.79
N GLU A 997 -28.28 21.42 23.10
CA GLU A 997 -29.31 22.34 23.62
C GLU A 997 -28.86 22.97 24.94
N ARG A 998 -28.34 22.14 25.87
CA ARG A 998 -27.80 22.61 27.15
C ARG A 998 -26.57 23.50 27.00
N LEU A 999 -25.67 23.23 26.06
CA LEU A 999 -24.49 24.07 25.82
C LEU A 999 -24.89 25.46 25.29
N LEU A 1000 -25.91 25.53 24.43
CA LEU A 1000 -26.42 26.80 23.90
C LEU A 1000 -27.08 27.66 24.98
N GLU A 1001 -27.82 27.06 25.92
CA GLU A 1001 -28.41 27.76 27.08
C GLU A 1001 -27.35 28.44 27.96
N GLU A 1002 -26.18 27.81 28.11
CA GLU A 1002 -25.03 28.31 28.87
C GLU A 1002 -24.12 29.23 28.04
N GLY A 1003 -24.53 29.58 26.80
CA GLY A 1003 -23.81 30.52 25.94
C GLY A 1003 -22.58 29.96 25.24
N ILE A 1004 -22.41 28.64 25.17
CA ILE A 1004 -21.28 28.00 24.47
C ILE A 1004 -21.63 27.79 22.99
N SER A 1005 -20.75 28.28 22.11
CA SER A 1005 -20.91 28.11 20.66
C SER A 1005 -20.82 26.63 20.27
N CYS A 1006 -21.91 26.05 19.78
CA CYS A 1006 -21.91 24.66 19.33
C CYS A 1006 -22.75 24.39 18.08
N CYS A 1007 -22.42 23.30 17.38
CA CYS A 1007 -23.16 22.78 16.25
C CYS A 1007 -23.41 21.28 16.44
N TRP A 1008 -24.63 20.83 16.20
CA TRP A 1008 -24.99 19.40 16.22
C TRP A 1008 -25.14 18.84 14.81
N PHE A 1009 -24.66 17.61 14.60
CA PHE A 1009 -24.77 16.86 13.36
C PHE A 1009 -25.25 15.44 13.63
N GLU A 1010 -26.09 14.92 12.74
CA GLU A 1010 -26.54 13.53 12.81
C GLU A 1010 -25.40 12.53 12.52
N HIS A 1011 -24.49 12.88 11.61
CA HIS A 1011 -23.39 12.00 11.16
C HIS A 1011 -22.07 12.75 10.97
N ALA A 1012 -20.95 12.05 11.16
CA ALA A 1012 -19.59 12.59 11.11
C ALA A 1012 -19.23 13.29 9.78
N GLY A 1013 -19.77 12.81 8.65
CA GLY A 1013 -19.46 13.34 7.33
C GLY A 1013 -19.81 14.82 7.12
N ALA A 1014 -20.76 15.35 7.90
CA ALA A 1014 -21.19 16.74 7.81
C ALA A 1014 -20.28 17.72 8.57
N VAL A 1015 -19.51 17.23 9.55
CA VAL A 1015 -18.65 18.06 10.41
C VAL A 1015 -17.59 18.80 9.59
N MET A 1016 -16.98 18.11 8.62
CA MET A 1016 -15.89 18.67 7.83
C MET A 1016 -16.31 19.96 7.12
N SER A 1017 -17.47 19.99 6.48
CA SER A 1017 -17.93 21.17 5.73
C SER A 1017 -18.06 22.42 6.59
N SER A 1018 -18.51 22.29 7.84
CA SER A 1018 -18.55 23.40 8.79
C SER A 1018 -17.16 23.76 9.28
N LEU A 1019 -16.36 22.76 9.64
CA LEU A 1019 -15.01 22.95 10.18
C LEU A 1019 -14.06 23.68 9.19
N GLN A 1020 -14.19 23.46 7.88
CA GLN A 1020 -13.34 24.08 6.85
C GLN A 1020 -13.37 25.61 6.87
N GLN A 1021 -14.50 26.21 7.26
CA GLN A 1021 -14.67 27.66 7.30
C GLN A 1021 -14.19 28.28 8.61
N ASP A 1022 -13.85 27.44 9.59
CA ASP A 1022 -13.65 27.86 10.96
C ASP A 1022 -12.17 27.92 11.38
N PHE A 1023 -11.21 27.36 10.64
CA PHE A 1023 -9.81 27.29 11.09
C PHE A 1023 -9.13 28.65 11.29
N GLN A 1024 -8.41 28.78 12.41
CA GLN A 1024 -7.50 29.87 12.73
C GLN A 1024 -6.13 29.35 13.15
N GLU A 1025 -5.11 30.21 13.05
CA GLU A 1025 -3.73 29.88 13.40
C GLU A 1025 -3.63 29.47 14.89
N GLY A 1026 -3.04 28.31 15.14
CA GLY A 1026 -2.79 27.79 16.47
C GLY A 1026 -3.95 27.05 17.12
N ASP A 1027 -5.13 26.94 16.49
CA ASP A 1027 -6.29 26.24 17.06
C ASP A 1027 -5.92 24.85 17.60
N LEU A 1028 -6.47 24.47 18.77
CA LEU A 1028 -6.33 23.14 19.35
C LEU A 1028 -7.66 22.39 19.23
N LEU A 1029 -7.67 21.37 18.39
CA LEU A 1029 -8.83 20.52 18.11
C LEU A 1029 -8.75 19.23 18.92
N LEU A 1030 -9.73 18.95 19.76
CA LEU A 1030 -9.93 17.64 20.37
C LEU A 1030 -10.96 16.84 19.57
N VAL A 1031 -10.61 15.64 19.09
CA VAL A 1031 -11.57 14.75 18.43
C VAL A 1031 -11.75 13.47 19.23
N LYS A 1032 -12.99 13.15 19.62
CA LYS A 1032 -13.29 11.96 20.42
C LYS A 1032 -14.71 11.41 20.20
N SER A 1033 -14.83 10.10 20.01
CA SER A 1033 -16.12 9.39 19.94
C SER A 1033 -15.92 7.87 20.06
N SER A 1034 -17.01 7.12 20.20
CA SER A 1034 -16.98 5.69 19.92
C SER A 1034 -16.71 5.42 18.44
N ASN A 1035 -15.96 4.36 18.11
CA ASN A 1035 -15.53 4.05 16.74
C ASN A 1035 -16.70 3.98 15.74
N GLY A 1036 -17.87 3.50 16.18
CA GLY A 1036 -19.08 3.40 15.35
C GLY A 1036 -19.61 4.74 14.83
N ILE A 1037 -19.24 5.86 15.45
CA ILE A 1037 -19.62 7.22 15.02
C ILE A 1037 -18.74 7.71 13.87
N ARG A 1038 -17.59 7.07 13.64
CA ARG A 1038 -16.68 7.33 12.53
C ARG A 1038 -16.07 8.74 12.50
N LEU A 1039 -15.90 9.41 13.65
CA LEU A 1039 -15.06 10.62 13.72
C LEU A 1039 -13.59 10.36 13.40
N CYS A 1040 -13.13 9.10 13.46
CA CYS A 1040 -11.82 8.71 12.94
C CYS A 1040 -11.64 9.07 11.46
N GLU A 1041 -12.72 9.17 10.67
CA GLU A 1041 -12.68 9.60 9.27
C GLU A 1041 -12.48 11.11 9.13
N VAL A 1042 -13.02 11.89 10.06
CA VAL A 1042 -12.75 13.33 10.17
C VAL A 1042 -11.27 13.54 10.45
N VAL A 1043 -10.71 12.79 11.40
CA VAL A 1043 -9.27 12.78 11.70
C VAL A 1043 -8.45 12.41 10.45
N SER A 1044 -8.81 11.34 9.74
CA SER A 1044 -8.11 10.94 8.50
C SER A 1044 -8.20 12.02 7.42
N ALA A 1045 -9.35 12.67 7.26
CA ALA A 1045 -9.52 13.75 6.30
C ALA A 1045 -8.61 14.95 6.64
N LEU A 1046 -8.53 15.34 7.92
CA LEU A 1046 -7.66 16.42 8.39
C LEU A 1046 -6.17 16.11 8.13
N LYS A 1047 -5.73 14.87 8.40
CA LYS A 1047 -4.36 14.41 8.08
C LYS A 1047 -4.07 14.49 6.58
N ASN A 1048 -5.00 14.03 5.74
CA ASN A 1048 -4.86 14.06 4.28
C ASN A 1048 -4.83 15.49 3.72
N PHE A 1049 -5.67 16.40 4.23
CA PHE A 1049 -5.69 17.79 3.77
C PHE A 1049 -4.36 18.48 4.05
N SER A 1050 -3.78 18.26 5.24
CA SER A 1050 -2.46 18.78 5.61
C SER A 1050 -1.35 18.33 4.67
N GLN A 1051 -1.43 17.11 4.14
CA GLN A 1051 -0.46 16.59 3.17
C GLN A 1051 -0.70 17.11 1.74
N SER A 1052 -1.94 17.52 1.41
CA SER A 1052 -2.31 18.01 0.08
C SER A 1052 -2.05 19.51 -0.12
N SER A 1053 -2.11 20.33 0.94
CA SER A 1053 -1.82 21.76 0.87
C SER A 1053 -0.34 22.03 0.64
N SER A 1054 0.56 21.21 1.22
CA SER A 1054 2.00 21.28 0.95
C SER A 1054 2.36 20.93 -0.51
N LEU A 1055 1.48 20.24 -1.24
CA LEU A 1055 1.66 19.85 -2.64
C LEU A 1055 1.10 20.85 -3.67
N LYS A 1056 0.39 21.90 -3.24
CA LYS A 1056 -0.16 22.95 -4.14
C LYS A 1056 0.69 24.22 -4.20
N GLU A 1057 1.56 24.41 -3.21
CA GLU A 1057 2.58 25.48 -3.19
C GLU A 1057 3.88 25.05 -3.92
N LEU A 1058 3.92 23.79 -4.37
CA LEU A 1058 4.90 23.19 -5.30
C LEU A 1058 4.24 22.96 -6.67
#